data_AF-A0A9D7G7X3-F1
#
_entry.id   AF-A0A9D7G7X3-F1
#
_cell.length_a   1.000
_cell.length_b   1.000
_cell.length_c   1.000
_cell.angle_alpha   90.00
_cell.angle_beta   90.00
_cell.angle_gamma   90.00
#
_symmetry.space_group_name_H-M   'P 1'
#
loop_
_entity.id
_entity.type
_entity.pdbx_description
1 polymer ?
#
loop_
_entity_poly.entity_id
_entity_poly.type
_entity_poly.pdbx_seq_one_letter_code
_entity_poly.pdbx_strand_id
1 'polypeptide(L)'
;MIRKRNALRQLMGACAAFFLYAAPSFAQLPTNVDIDLVEGPAANQLDVRLRANGADFGQVLSSLTFTVRWADTSPATLTAGTSPWCSGPAFPIAPTSQVNSGGFNYRTYNAVSLLALDDLDNGGCGATLTNGVWVTVHRINVNNNTGCTEFQIVNDAYTLAFNRNFYISLNGVPKTGTIESTSALRGNCAPDCLGVIGGTALPGTPCNDNNACTVNDVYTGTAPNCGCAGTFQDTDGDGVCDASDPCPIVANAVPGGSCNDGNACTINDQYNASCVCVGVFQDTDNDGDCDANDNCPTVPGQQGSPCNDGNACTINDALNASCNCVGTFQDTDSDGVCDANDNCPTVPGQQGSNCNDGNPCTINDVLNASCQCAGTFQDTDSDGVCDANDPCPTVANAVPGGSCNDGNACTINDQYNASCQCVGTFQDTDSDGVCDASDPCPTQANVVPGQSCNDGDASDHDVVTANCVCAGTFQDTDSDGTCDANDPCPTQANVVPGQSCNDGDACTINDVVTANCGCAGTFQDTDSDGVCDASDPCPTQANVVPGQSCNDGDACTINDVVTANCGCAGIFQDTDSDGLCDANDNCPTVPGQIGSSCNDGDACTINDALNASCNCVGTFQDSDSDGVCDANDQCPGGPEPGTSCDDGNGATTGDVIQLNCTCAGVLSCTPGAPCNDFNACTTGEVFDANCNCGGGTAVDPNDNNPCTLDSCDPVTGVSNVFQDADGDGICDANDLCPGGPEPGTACNDNDPCTVNDVIGTNCNCAGTFQDSDSDGVCDANDQCPGGPEPGTTCDDGNGATTGDVIQLNCTCAGVLSCTPGAPLQ
;
A
#
# COMPACT_ATOMS: atom_id res chain seq x y z
N MET A 1 66.63 -57.15 46.85
CA MET A 1 67.67 -57.98 47.52
C MET A 1 67.47 -59.44 47.12
N ILE A 2 68.50 -60.30 47.20
CA ILE A 2 68.43 -61.77 47.54
C ILE A 2 67.50 -62.68 46.67
N ARG A 3 67.87 -63.88 46.18
CA ARG A 3 69.13 -64.64 45.96
C ARG A 3 68.75 -66.01 45.34
N LYS A 4 69.55 -66.57 44.41
CA LYS A 4 69.89 -68.03 44.27
C LYS A 4 68.73 -69.02 43.96
N ARG A 5 68.90 -70.26 43.43
CA ARG A 5 70.00 -71.07 42.82
C ARG A 5 69.44 -72.42 42.33
N ASN A 6 70.19 -73.10 41.45
CA ASN A 6 70.35 -74.58 41.31
C ASN A 6 69.09 -75.42 40.96
N ALA A 7 69.06 -76.41 40.05
CA ALA A 7 70.03 -77.38 39.53
C ALA A 7 70.35 -78.60 40.44
N LEU A 8 69.98 -79.82 40.00
CA LEU A 8 70.58 -81.14 40.33
C LEU A 8 69.90 -82.22 39.42
N ARG A 9 70.64 -82.99 38.60
CA ARG A 9 71.15 -84.39 38.80
C ARG A 9 70.13 -85.53 38.69
N GLN A 10 70.42 -86.52 37.82
CA GLN A 10 70.83 -87.93 38.13
C GLN A 10 70.90 -88.79 36.84
N LEU A 11 71.35 -90.05 36.83
CA LEU A 11 72.73 -90.56 36.98
C LEU A 11 72.79 -92.06 36.59
N MET A 12 73.82 -92.50 35.84
CA MET A 12 74.29 -93.92 35.69
C MET A 12 73.37 -94.97 35.02
N GLY A 13 73.97 -96.04 34.42
CA GLY A 13 73.18 -97.12 33.77
C GLY A 13 73.90 -98.30 33.07
N ALA A 14 75.22 -98.26 32.86
CA ALA A 14 76.12 -99.39 32.51
C ALA A 14 75.71 -100.49 31.46
N CYS A 15 76.43 -100.46 30.33
CA CYS A 15 77.14 -101.60 29.71
C CYS A 15 76.38 -102.85 29.20
N ALA A 16 76.27 -102.96 27.87
CA ALA A 16 76.49 -104.20 27.12
C ALA A 16 76.96 -103.86 25.69
N ALA A 17 77.96 -104.56 25.15
CA ALA A 17 78.45 -104.35 23.78
C ALA A 17 77.90 -105.42 22.83
N PHE A 18 77.34 -105.00 21.69
CA PHE A 18 76.98 -105.90 20.59
C PHE A 18 77.37 -105.27 19.26
N PHE A 19 78.18 -105.98 18.47
CA PHE A 19 78.49 -105.59 17.09
C PHE A 19 77.27 -105.91 16.22
N LEU A 20 76.58 -104.87 15.75
CA LEU A 20 75.56 -104.94 14.71
C LEU A 20 75.79 -103.79 13.73
N TYR A 21 75.53 -104.07 12.45
CA TYR A 21 75.92 -103.27 11.30
C TYR A 21 75.70 -101.77 11.47
N ALA A 22 76.77 -100.99 11.31
CA ALA A 22 76.67 -99.60 10.88
C ALA A 22 76.22 -99.57 9.40
N ALA A 23 74.93 -99.83 9.17
CA ALA A 23 74.28 -99.32 7.97
C ALA A 23 74.40 -97.78 8.03
N PRO A 24 74.72 -97.10 6.92
CA PRO A 24 74.66 -95.64 6.90
C PRO A 24 73.24 -95.22 7.25
N SER A 25 73.10 -94.37 8.27
CA SER A 25 71.86 -93.67 8.53
C SER A 25 71.63 -92.66 7.42
N PHE A 26 71.08 -93.12 6.30
CA PHE A 26 70.50 -92.25 5.29
C PHE A 26 69.57 -91.29 6.01
N ALA A 27 69.83 -89.99 5.92
CA ALA A 27 69.01 -88.98 6.57
C ALA A 27 67.56 -89.19 6.14
N GLN A 28 66.69 -89.53 7.08
CA GLN A 28 65.31 -89.87 6.78
C GLN A 28 64.64 -88.60 6.29
N LEU A 29 64.41 -88.50 4.98
CA LEU A 29 63.66 -87.36 4.43
C LEU A 29 62.27 -87.34 5.08
N PRO A 30 61.73 -86.14 5.42
CA PRO A 30 60.34 -85.99 5.79
C PRO A 30 59.41 -86.73 4.82
N THR A 31 58.27 -87.22 5.30
CA THR A 31 57.25 -87.84 4.45
C THR A 31 56.75 -86.82 3.42
N ASN A 32 56.35 -85.65 3.92
CA ASN A 32 56.05 -84.42 3.19
C ASN A 32 56.40 -83.19 4.08
N VAL A 33 56.17 -81.99 3.55
CA VAL A 33 56.23 -80.70 4.26
C VAL A 33 54.96 -79.91 3.94
N ASP A 34 54.21 -79.51 4.96
CA ASP A 34 53.03 -78.66 4.82
C ASP A 34 53.43 -77.17 4.83
N ILE A 35 52.56 -76.31 4.29
CA ILE A 35 52.69 -74.84 4.28
C ILE A 35 51.45 -74.16 4.86
N ASP A 36 51.65 -72.99 5.48
CA ASP A 36 50.60 -72.19 6.12
C ASP A 36 50.93 -70.68 5.99
N LEU A 37 49.92 -69.81 6.04
CA LEU A 37 50.02 -68.35 5.93
C LEU A 37 49.22 -67.69 7.05
N VAL A 38 49.88 -66.93 7.93
CA VAL A 38 49.26 -66.51 9.19
C VAL A 38 49.55 -65.07 9.58
N GLU A 39 48.82 -64.63 10.62
CA GLU A 39 49.13 -63.50 11.51
C GLU A 39 50.65 -63.36 11.77
N GLY A 40 51.25 -62.32 11.17
CA GLY A 40 52.61 -61.89 11.44
C GLY A 40 52.65 -60.91 12.62
N PRO A 41 53.83 -60.59 13.17
CA PRO A 41 53.95 -59.84 14.43
C PRO A 41 53.63 -58.34 14.31
N ALA A 42 53.28 -57.85 13.11
CA ALA A 42 52.82 -56.49 12.87
C ALA A 42 51.60 -56.50 11.93
N ALA A 43 50.70 -55.52 12.07
CA ALA A 43 49.45 -55.41 11.32
C ALA A 43 49.61 -55.24 9.80
N ASN A 44 50.85 -55.13 9.31
CA ASN A 44 51.24 -55.10 7.91
C ASN A 44 52.17 -56.27 7.50
N GLN A 45 52.19 -57.39 8.23
CA GLN A 45 53.09 -58.52 7.95
C GLN A 45 52.37 -59.87 7.90
N LEU A 46 52.66 -60.67 6.87
CA LEU A 46 52.25 -62.08 6.76
C LEU A 46 53.44 -62.99 7.11
N ASP A 47 53.24 -63.97 7.98
CA ASP A 47 54.23 -65.02 8.25
C ASP A 47 53.89 -66.25 7.39
N VAL A 48 54.83 -66.73 6.58
CA VAL A 48 54.73 -68.01 5.86
C VAL A 48 55.41 -69.08 6.68
N ARG A 49 54.71 -70.17 6.99
CA ARG A 49 55.22 -71.25 7.84
C ARG A 49 55.35 -72.56 7.07
N LEU A 50 56.36 -73.36 7.42
CA LEU A 50 56.53 -74.74 6.97
C LEU A 50 56.56 -75.70 8.16
N ARG A 51 56.03 -76.91 7.98
CA ARG A 51 56.06 -78.02 8.95
C ARG A 51 56.52 -79.30 8.25
N ALA A 52 57.70 -79.81 8.60
CA ALA A 52 58.16 -81.11 8.12
C ALA A 52 57.49 -82.24 8.91
N ASN A 53 57.03 -83.30 8.24
CA ASN A 53 56.33 -84.41 8.91
C ASN A 53 57.10 -85.72 8.82
N GLY A 54 57.20 -86.44 9.93
CA GLY A 54 57.76 -87.78 10.04
C GLY A 54 59.29 -87.86 10.21
N ALA A 55 60.03 -86.77 9.98
CA ALA A 55 61.45 -86.64 10.27
C ALA A 55 61.90 -85.17 10.29
N ASP A 56 63.05 -84.89 10.92
CA ASP A 56 63.72 -83.58 10.87
C ASP A 56 64.45 -83.39 9.52
N PHE A 57 64.67 -82.15 9.09
CA PHE A 57 65.44 -81.87 7.86
C PHE A 57 66.32 -80.62 7.94
N GLY A 58 67.65 -80.82 7.90
CA GLY A 58 68.66 -79.75 7.82
C GLY A 58 69.41 -79.68 6.47
N GLN A 59 69.15 -80.56 5.52
CA GLN A 59 69.96 -80.66 4.28
C GLN A 59 69.46 -79.70 3.17
N VAL A 60 69.65 -80.04 1.90
CA VAL A 60 69.42 -79.11 0.77
C VAL A 60 67.92 -78.95 0.48
N LEU A 61 67.36 -77.80 0.81
CA LEU A 61 66.03 -77.41 0.33
C LEU A 61 66.16 -76.95 -1.13
N SER A 62 66.04 -77.91 -2.05
CA SER A 62 66.41 -77.73 -3.46
C SER A 62 65.48 -76.79 -4.22
N SER A 63 64.19 -76.78 -3.86
CA SER A 63 63.20 -75.87 -4.42
C SER A 63 62.03 -75.68 -3.45
N LEU A 64 61.50 -74.46 -3.39
CA LEU A 64 60.18 -74.11 -2.86
C LEU A 64 59.51 -73.15 -3.84
N THR A 65 58.25 -73.37 -4.14
CA THR A 65 57.35 -72.45 -4.84
C THR A 65 56.05 -72.38 -4.05
N PHE A 66 55.48 -71.19 -3.88
CA PHE A 66 54.11 -70.99 -3.40
C PHE A 66 53.55 -69.67 -3.95
N THR A 67 52.23 -69.51 -3.96
CA THR A 67 51.60 -68.25 -4.40
C THR A 67 50.59 -67.77 -3.38
N VAL A 68 50.72 -66.50 -2.99
CA VAL A 68 49.72 -65.79 -2.17
C VAL A 68 48.72 -65.12 -3.10
N ARG A 69 47.43 -65.24 -2.77
CA ARG A 69 46.28 -64.62 -3.45
C ARG A 69 45.52 -63.71 -2.49
N TRP A 70 45.00 -62.61 -3.01
CA TRP A 70 44.05 -61.71 -2.34
C TRP A 70 43.11 -61.06 -3.37
N ALA A 71 41.97 -60.52 -2.94
CA ALA A 71 41.01 -59.87 -3.85
C ALA A 71 41.65 -58.67 -4.58
N ASP A 72 41.26 -58.43 -5.84
CA ASP A 72 41.81 -57.31 -6.62
C ASP A 72 41.16 -55.95 -6.37
N THR A 73 40.01 -55.94 -5.69
CA THR A 73 39.41 -54.74 -5.08
C THR A 73 40.30 -54.13 -3.98
N SER A 74 41.28 -54.87 -3.46
CA SER A 74 42.22 -54.37 -2.47
C SER A 74 43.45 -53.72 -3.14
N PRO A 75 43.80 -52.46 -2.79
CA PRO A 75 45.01 -51.79 -3.25
C PRO A 75 46.30 -52.37 -2.63
N ALA A 76 46.20 -53.40 -1.79
CA ALA A 76 47.33 -54.03 -1.14
C ALA A 76 48.36 -54.58 -2.15
N THR A 77 49.63 -54.38 -1.83
CA THR A 77 50.77 -54.91 -2.58
C THR A 77 51.71 -55.66 -1.64
N LEU A 78 52.16 -56.84 -2.07
CA LEU A 78 53.08 -57.66 -1.27
C LEU A 78 54.54 -57.41 -1.66
N THR A 79 55.45 -57.49 -0.68
CA THR A 79 56.90 -57.21 -0.86
C THR A 79 57.74 -58.47 -1.07
N ALA A 80 59.06 -58.32 -1.22
CA ALA A 80 60.01 -59.43 -1.23
C ALA A 80 60.27 -60.05 0.16
N GLY A 81 59.81 -59.41 1.24
CA GLY A 81 59.90 -59.95 2.59
C GLY A 81 61.33 -60.14 3.13
N THR A 82 61.43 -60.95 4.18
CA THR A 82 62.68 -61.44 4.77
C THR A 82 62.55 -62.91 5.18
N SER A 83 63.67 -63.61 5.33
CA SER A 83 63.72 -64.98 5.90
C SER A 83 64.17 -64.91 7.35
N PRO A 84 63.25 -64.98 8.35
CA PRO A 84 63.62 -64.91 9.77
C PRO A 84 64.22 -66.21 10.32
N TRP A 85 64.07 -67.33 9.60
CA TRP A 85 64.60 -68.65 9.97
C TRP A 85 65.98 -68.95 9.37
N CYS A 86 66.25 -68.48 8.15
CA CYS A 86 67.51 -68.72 7.45
C CYS A 86 67.90 -67.50 6.60
N SER A 87 68.74 -66.62 7.14
CA SER A 87 69.24 -65.41 6.46
C SER A 87 70.48 -65.65 5.59
N GLY A 88 71.03 -66.87 5.60
CA GLY A 88 72.15 -67.28 4.74
C GLY A 88 71.71 -67.61 3.31
N PRO A 89 72.67 -67.72 2.35
CA PRO A 89 72.38 -68.00 0.95
C PRO A 89 71.78 -69.39 0.69
N ALA A 90 71.71 -70.26 1.71
CA ALA A 90 71.14 -71.59 1.62
C ALA A 90 69.61 -71.63 1.43
N PHE A 91 68.89 -70.53 1.70
CA PHE A 91 67.43 -70.48 1.52
C PHE A 91 66.93 -69.09 1.04
N PRO A 92 67.21 -68.71 -0.22
CA PRO A 92 66.84 -67.41 -0.75
C PRO A 92 65.42 -67.44 -1.34
N ILE A 93 64.41 -67.09 -0.54
CA ILE A 93 63.07 -66.82 -1.08
C ILE A 93 63.07 -65.44 -1.76
N ALA A 94 62.63 -65.40 -3.02
CA ALA A 94 62.39 -64.19 -3.81
C ALA A 94 61.02 -64.21 -4.49
N PRO A 95 60.32 -63.06 -4.62
CA PRO A 95 59.03 -62.98 -5.29
C PRO A 95 59.15 -62.88 -6.81
N THR A 96 58.08 -63.22 -7.52
CA THR A 96 57.81 -62.74 -8.88
C THR A 96 57.28 -61.31 -8.86
N SER A 97 57.01 -60.75 -10.04
CA SER A 97 56.01 -59.68 -10.17
C SER A 97 54.66 -60.12 -9.60
N GLN A 98 53.88 -59.16 -9.12
CA GLN A 98 52.45 -59.32 -8.86
C GLN A 98 51.70 -59.40 -10.20
N VAL A 99 50.62 -60.18 -10.26
CA VAL A 99 49.77 -60.35 -11.44
C VAL A 99 48.31 -60.28 -11.01
N ASN A 100 47.49 -59.50 -11.71
CA ASN A 100 46.04 -59.55 -11.60
C ASN A 100 45.49 -60.65 -12.54
N SER A 101 44.53 -61.44 -12.08
CA SER A 101 43.77 -62.36 -12.92
C SER A 101 42.43 -62.75 -12.29
N GLY A 102 41.31 -62.47 -12.95
CA GLY A 102 40.00 -63.04 -12.62
C GLY A 102 39.45 -62.69 -11.23
N GLY A 103 39.52 -61.41 -10.82
CA GLY A 103 39.03 -60.93 -9.52
C GLY A 103 40.06 -61.01 -8.38
N PHE A 104 41.29 -61.42 -8.68
CA PHE A 104 42.33 -61.62 -7.67
C PHE A 104 43.70 -61.10 -8.10
N ASN A 105 44.41 -60.54 -7.13
CA ASN A 105 45.85 -60.32 -7.17
C ASN A 105 46.58 -61.61 -6.73
N TYR A 106 47.65 -61.96 -7.44
CA TYR A 106 48.54 -63.08 -7.13
C TYR A 106 49.99 -62.60 -7.04
N ARG A 107 50.76 -63.17 -6.10
CA ARG A 107 52.22 -63.04 -6.07
C ARG A 107 52.87 -64.37 -5.70
N THR A 108 53.69 -64.88 -6.60
CA THR A 108 54.41 -66.14 -6.42
C THR A 108 55.76 -65.88 -5.75
N TYR A 109 56.16 -66.76 -4.85
CA TYR A 109 57.44 -66.75 -4.14
C TYR A 109 58.18 -68.04 -4.47
N ASN A 110 59.47 -67.93 -4.79
CA ASN A 110 60.32 -69.05 -5.17
C ASN A 110 61.63 -69.02 -4.38
N ALA A 111 62.11 -70.19 -3.97
CA ALA A 111 63.49 -70.41 -3.55
C ALA A 111 64.06 -71.60 -4.32
N VAL A 112 65.36 -71.53 -4.61
CA VAL A 112 66.17 -72.65 -5.11
C VAL A 112 67.52 -72.61 -4.42
N SER A 113 68.07 -73.77 -4.06
CA SER A 113 69.35 -73.87 -3.36
C SER A 113 70.05 -75.19 -3.67
N LEU A 114 71.38 -75.17 -3.56
CA LEU A 114 72.24 -76.35 -3.60
C LEU A 114 73.06 -76.52 -2.31
N LEU A 115 72.85 -75.65 -1.33
CA LEU A 115 73.54 -75.65 -0.03
C LEU A 115 72.64 -76.30 1.03
N ALA A 116 73.25 -76.96 2.02
CA ALA A 116 72.52 -77.48 3.17
C ALA A 116 72.15 -76.32 4.14
N LEU A 117 71.05 -76.47 4.86
CA LEU A 117 70.57 -75.47 5.83
C LEU A 117 71.38 -75.53 7.13
N ASP A 118 71.79 -76.73 7.54
CA ASP A 118 72.54 -77.02 8.78
C ASP A 118 74.04 -76.71 8.69
N ASP A 119 74.66 -76.92 7.52
CA ASP A 119 76.09 -76.76 7.26
C ASP A 119 76.54 -75.28 7.15
N LEU A 120 76.78 -74.65 8.30
CA LEU A 120 77.30 -73.28 8.40
C LEU A 120 78.62 -73.05 7.64
N ASP A 121 79.50 -74.04 7.56
CA ASP A 121 80.82 -73.89 6.91
C ASP A 121 80.70 -73.83 5.38
N ASN A 122 79.62 -74.38 4.82
CA ASN A 122 79.33 -74.40 3.37
C ASN A 122 78.25 -73.36 2.96
N GLY A 123 78.09 -72.28 3.74
CA GLY A 123 77.12 -71.21 3.45
C GLY A 123 75.68 -71.51 3.88
N GLY A 124 75.48 -72.55 4.68
CA GLY A 124 74.28 -72.79 5.47
C GLY A 124 73.99 -71.71 6.50
N CYS A 125 72.91 -71.90 7.25
CA CYS A 125 72.43 -70.97 8.26
C CYS A 125 72.28 -71.60 9.65
N GLY A 126 72.73 -72.85 9.83
CA GLY A 126 72.57 -73.63 11.07
C GLY A 126 71.12 -74.02 11.34
N ALA A 127 70.28 -74.05 10.30
CA ALA A 127 68.83 -74.21 10.41
C ALA A 127 68.37 -75.64 10.14
N THR A 128 67.23 -76.02 10.70
CA THR A 128 66.59 -77.33 10.52
C THR A 128 65.08 -77.15 10.61
N LEU A 129 64.33 -77.85 9.75
CA LEU A 129 62.89 -78.05 9.90
C LEU A 129 62.67 -79.20 10.87
N THR A 130 62.28 -78.91 12.11
CA THR A 130 61.99 -79.93 13.12
C THR A 130 60.65 -80.62 12.83
N ASN A 131 60.61 -81.94 12.99
CA ASN A 131 59.46 -82.81 12.78
C ASN A 131 58.24 -82.34 13.60
N GLY A 132 57.12 -82.08 12.93
CA GLY A 132 55.85 -81.66 13.53
C GLY A 132 55.82 -80.22 14.04
N VAL A 133 56.90 -79.44 13.87
CA VAL A 133 56.99 -78.05 14.33
C VAL A 133 56.71 -77.08 13.18
N TRP A 134 55.80 -76.13 13.40
CA TRP A 134 55.62 -74.99 12.50
C TRP A 134 56.76 -73.97 12.67
N VAL A 135 57.45 -73.67 11.57
CA VAL A 135 58.56 -72.71 11.50
C VAL A 135 58.20 -71.57 10.55
N THR A 136 58.22 -70.30 11.00
CA THR A 136 58.13 -69.15 10.07
C THR A 136 59.38 -69.11 9.20
N VAL A 137 59.26 -69.49 7.94
CA VAL A 137 60.37 -69.51 6.98
C VAL A 137 60.48 -68.22 6.17
N HIS A 138 59.39 -67.45 6.06
CA HIS A 138 59.37 -66.16 5.36
C HIS A 138 58.43 -65.18 6.06
N ARG A 139 58.73 -63.88 5.93
CA ARG A 139 57.89 -62.78 6.43
C ARG A 139 57.71 -61.75 5.34
N ILE A 140 56.48 -61.59 4.85
CA ILE A 140 56.12 -60.69 3.76
C ILE A 140 55.53 -59.41 4.37
N ASN A 141 56.08 -58.23 4.05
CA ASN A 141 55.38 -56.98 4.35
C ASN A 141 54.28 -56.75 3.32
N VAL A 142 53.12 -56.30 3.79
CA VAL A 142 51.96 -55.83 3.03
C VAL A 142 51.99 -54.31 3.02
N ASN A 143 52.01 -53.70 1.83
CA ASN A 143 52.01 -52.26 1.63
C ASN A 143 50.68 -51.81 1.02
N ASN A 144 50.34 -50.53 1.17
CA ASN A 144 49.17 -49.88 0.55
C ASN A 144 47.80 -50.52 0.87
N ASN A 145 47.70 -51.28 1.96
CA ASN A 145 46.46 -51.94 2.36
C ASN A 145 45.62 -51.02 3.27
N THR A 146 44.59 -50.39 2.71
CA THR A 146 43.75 -49.38 3.38
C THR A 146 42.54 -49.95 4.11
N GLY A 147 41.97 -51.06 3.64
CA GLY A 147 40.82 -51.75 4.25
C GLY A 147 41.20 -53.10 4.87
N CYS A 148 40.22 -53.91 5.27
CA CYS A 148 40.47 -55.31 5.59
C CYS A 148 40.70 -56.12 4.31
N THR A 149 41.81 -56.85 4.22
CA THR A 149 42.13 -57.73 3.09
C THR A 149 42.49 -59.12 3.58
N GLU A 150 41.86 -60.13 2.98
CA GLU A 150 42.17 -61.55 3.16
C GLU A 150 43.31 -61.98 2.23
N PHE A 151 44.32 -62.65 2.80
CA PHE A 151 45.42 -63.27 2.09
C PHE A 151 45.44 -64.78 2.35
N GLN A 152 45.65 -65.57 1.29
CA GLN A 152 45.68 -67.04 1.34
C GLN A 152 46.83 -67.57 0.46
N ILE A 153 47.46 -68.69 0.84
CA ILE A 153 48.28 -69.49 -0.10
C ILE A 153 47.36 -70.45 -0.85
N VAL A 154 47.49 -70.56 -2.18
CA VAL A 154 46.47 -71.22 -3.02
C VAL A 154 47.02 -72.15 -4.12
N ASN A 155 46.31 -73.27 -4.30
CA ASN A 155 46.38 -74.17 -5.46
C ASN A 155 45.04 -74.11 -6.19
N ASP A 156 44.90 -73.19 -7.14
CA ASP A 156 43.68 -72.97 -7.93
C ASP A 156 43.95 -73.06 -9.44
N ALA A 157 42.95 -72.73 -10.26
CA ALA A 157 43.06 -72.83 -11.71
C ALA A 157 44.15 -71.93 -12.31
N TYR A 158 44.39 -70.74 -11.73
CA TYR A 158 45.47 -69.85 -12.16
C TYR A 158 46.83 -70.41 -11.74
N THR A 159 46.98 -70.79 -10.46
CA THR A 159 48.28 -71.27 -9.97
C THR A 159 48.65 -72.63 -10.58
N LEU A 160 47.68 -73.46 -10.97
CA LEU A 160 47.91 -74.68 -11.76
C LEU A 160 48.36 -74.35 -13.19
N ALA A 161 47.64 -73.50 -13.92
CA ALA A 161 47.90 -73.23 -15.34
C ALA A 161 49.30 -72.65 -15.62
N PHE A 162 49.87 -71.93 -14.65
CA PHE A 162 51.18 -71.29 -14.76
C PHE A 162 52.31 -72.01 -13.99
N ASN A 163 52.09 -73.22 -13.47
CA ASN A 163 53.04 -73.98 -12.63
C ASN A 163 53.52 -73.20 -11.37
N ARG A 164 52.58 -72.56 -10.68
CA ARG A 164 52.77 -71.67 -9.51
C ARG A 164 52.13 -72.19 -8.22
N ASN A 165 51.58 -73.40 -8.24
CA ASN A 165 51.09 -74.13 -7.06
C ASN A 165 52.18 -74.25 -5.98
N PHE A 166 51.76 -74.49 -4.73
CA PHE A 166 52.66 -74.95 -3.67
C PHE A 166 53.41 -76.21 -4.13
N TYR A 167 54.73 -76.13 -4.11
CA TYR A 167 55.66 -77.20 -4.40
C TYR A 167 56.90 -77.06 -3.53
N ILE A 168 57.41 -78.16 -2.98
CA ILE A 168 58.69 -78.17 -2.27
C ILE A 168 59.46 -79.46 -2.55
N SER A 169 60.77 -79.34 -2.68
CA SER A 169 61.69 -80.44 -2.99
C SER A 169 62.88 -80.42 -2.04
N LEU A 170 63.16 -81.57 -1.42
CA LEU A 170 64.25 -81.76 -0.46
C LEU A 170 65.26 -82.76 -1.03
N ASN A 171 66.54 -82.39 -1.11
CA ASN A 171 67.60 -83.16 -1.78
C ASN A 171 67.20 -83.64 -3.20
N GLY A 172 66.52 -82.80 -3.97
CA GLY A 172 66.00 -83.11 -5.31
C GLY A 172 64.78 -84.04 -5.36
N VAL A 173 64.24 -84.46 -4.20
CA VAL A 173 63.03 -85.30 -4.11
C VAL A 173 61.80 -84.43 -3.80
N PRO A 174 60.71 -84.51 -4.58
CA PRO A 174 59.45 -83.82 -4.27
C PRO A 174 58.88 -84.24 -2.91
N LYS A 175 58.48 -83.25 -2.10
CA LYS A 175 57.98 -83.42 -0.73
C LYS A 175 56.80 -82.51 -0.38
N THR A 176 56.08 -82.01 -1.39
CA THR A 176 54.85 -81.23 -1.23
C THR A 176 53.83 -81.94 -0.34
N GLY A 177 53.47 -81.30 0.77
CA GLY A 177 52.36 -81.67 1.63
C GLY A 177 51.09 -80.89 1.31
N THR A 178 50.34 -80.57 2.37
CA THR A 178 49.10 -79.79 2.29
C THR A 178 49.35 -78.29 2.48
N ILE A 179 48.40 -77.48 2.01
CA ILE A 179 48.27 -76.09 2.45
C ILE A 179 47.28 -76.12 3.63
N GLU A 180 47.74 -75.81 4.84
CA GLU A 180 46.85 -75.53 5.97
C GLU A 180 46.20 -74.17 5.66
N SER A 181 44.88 -74.20 5.39
CA SER A 181 44.18 -73.08 4.73
C SER A 181 43.73 -72.02 5.75
N THR A 182 44.69 -71.42 6.43
CA THR A 182 44.46 -70.30 7.34
C THR A 182 44.32 -69.01 6.53
N SER A 183 43.20 -68.32 6.67
CA SER A 183 43.02 -66.98 6.12
C SER A 183 43.72 -65.94 7.00
N ALA A 184 44.68 -65.19 6.44
CA ALA A 184 45.38 -64.12 7.14
C ALA A 184 44.74 -62.76 6.79
N LEU A 185 44.19 -62.07 7.79
CA LEU A 185 43.47 -60.79 7.62
C LEU A 185 44.37 -59.60 7.98
N ARG A 186 44.50 -58.59 7.10
CA ARG A 186 45.32 -57.39 7.38
C ARG A 186 44.60 -56.10 7.07
N GLY A 187 45.08 -55.01 7.68
CA GLY A 187 44.49 -53.68 7.59
C GLY A 187 43.39 -53.49 8.62
N ASN A 188 42.41 -52.61 8.35
CA ASN A 188 41.35 -52.32 9.30
C ASN A 188 40.25 -53.41 9.27
N CYS A 189 40.48 -54.49 10.03
CA CYS A 189 39.56 -55.62 10.17
C CYS A 189 38.68 -55.55 11.44
N ALA A 190 38.35 -54.35 11.90
CA ALA A 190 37.26 -54.15 12.85
C ALA A 190 35.89 -54.40 12.17
N PRO A 191 34.86 -54.85 12.89
CA PRO A 191 33.49 -54.79 12.39
C PRO A 191 33.02 -53.33 12.31
N ASP A 192 32.24 -53.00 11.29
CA ASP A 192 31.56 -51.71 11.13
C ASP A 192 30.23 -51.65 11.92
N CYS A 193 29.49 -50.56 11.80
CA CYS A 193 28.19 -50.34 12.46
C CYS A 193 27.09 -51.33 12.06
N LEU A 194 27.29 -52.12 11.00
CA LEU A 194 26.40 -53.21 10.56
C LEU A 194 26.98 -54.60 10.89
N GLY A 195 28.10 -54.65 11.64
CA GLY A 195 28.81 -55.88 11.98
C GLY A 195 29.69 -56.43 10.87
N VAL A 196 29.86 -55.72 9.74
CA VAL A 196 30.64 -56.17 8.59
C VAL A 196 32.12 -55.93 8.84
N ILE A 197 32.93 -57.00 8.84
CA ILE A 197 34.37 -56.93 9.06
C ILE A 197 35.04 -56.16 7.92
N GLY A 198 35.63 -55.00 8.23
CA GLY A 198 36.21 -54.08 7.26
C GLY A 198 35.19 -53.34 6.40
N GLY A 199 33.92 -53.32 6.81
CA GLY A 199 32.85 -52.58 6.13
C GLY A 199 32.97 -51.06 6.27
N THR A 200 32.14 -50.34 5.51
CA THR A 200 32.22 -48.89 5.34
C THR A 200 31.21 -48.10 6.19
N ALA A 201 30.27 -48.75 6.88
CA ALA A 201 29.33 -48.07 7.76
C ALA A 201 30.04 -47.72 9.07
N LEU A 202 30.81 -46.64 9.09
CA LEU A 202 31.57 -46.18 10.25
C LEU A 202 30.88 -44.98 10.91
N PRO A 203 31.14 -44.68 12.20
CA PRO A 203 30.61 -43.48 12.83
C PRO A 203 30.95 -42.21 12.04
N GLY A 204 29.97 -41.35 11.81
CA GLY A 204 30.07 -40.18 10.93
C GLY A 204 29.86 -40.45 9.43
N THR A 205 29.54 -41.69 9.03
CA THR A 205 29.07 -41.98 7.65
C THR A 205 27.53 -41.91 7.57
N PRO A 206 26.94 -41.54 6.41
CA PRO A 206 25.50 -41.38 6.28
C PRO A 206 24.70 -42.66 6.55
N CYS A 207 23.50 -42.50 7.09
CA CYS A 207 22.52 -43.56 7.30
C CYS A 207 21.09 -43.02 7.05
N ASN A 208 20.07 -43.72 7.56
CA ASN A 208 18.72 -43.19 7.67
C ASN A 208 18.05 -43.81 8.91
N ASP A 209 17.58 -42.98 9.85
CA ASP A 209 16.94 -43.46 11.08
C ASP A 209 15.41 -43.64 10.93
N ASN A 210 14.85 -43.17 9.81
CA ASN A 210 13.44 -43.15 9.41
C ASN A 210 12.56 -42.15 10.19
N ASN A 211 13.16 -41.19 10.90
CA ASN A 211 12.46 -40.03 11.44
C ASN A 211 12.47 -38.89 10.43
N ALA A 212 11.28 -38.45 9.99
CA ALA A 212 11.16 -37.37 9.02
C ALA A 212 11.61 -36.00 9.58
N CYS A 213 11.54 -35.81 10.91
CA CYS A 213 11.97 -34.59 11.58
C CYS A 213 13.49 -34.40 11.71
N THR A 214 14.30 -35.31 11.15
CA THR A 214 15.77 -35.24 11.21
C THR A 214 16.40 -35.27 9.83
N VAL A 215 17.45 -34.48 9.66
CA VAL A 215 18.25 -34.39 8.42
C VAL A 215 19.71 -34.70 8.69
N ASN A 216 20.45 -35.02 7.63
CA ASN A 216 21.89 -35.32 7.67
C ASN A 216 22.23 -36.51 8.60
N ASP A 217 21.34 -37.50 8.67
CA ASP A 217 21.48 -38.76 9.42
C ASP A 217 22.86 -39.40 9.27
N VAL A 218 23.56 -39.57 10.39
CA VAL A 218 24.87 -40.25 10.44
C VAL A 218 24.91 -41.34 11.50
N TYR A 219 25.74 -42.36 11.27
CA TYR A 219 25.99 -43.38 12.29
C TYR A 219 26.67 -42.75 13.51
N THR A 220 26.11 -42.94 14.69
CA THR A 220 26.58 -42.37 15.96
C THR A 220 27.01 -43.46 16.95
N GLY A 221 27.91 -43.13 17.87
CA GLY A 221 28.43 -44.09 18.86
C GLY A 221 29.63 -44.89 18.35
N THR A 222 29.75 -46.15 18.76
CA THR A 222 30.93 -47.01 18.46
C THR A 222 30.53 -48.36 17.87
N ALA A 223 31.16 -48.71 16.75
CA ALA A 223 30.96 -49.99 16.08
C ALA A 223 31.31 -51.18 17.01
N PRO A 224 30.55 -52.31 16.95
CA PRO A 224 29.47 -52.59 15.99
C PRO A 224 28.08 -52.10 16.41
N ASN A 225 27.93 -51.40 17.55
CA ASN A 225 26.63 -51.02 18.12
C ASN A 225 26.37 -49.53 17.94
N CYS A 226 26.31 -49.06 16.69
CA CYS A 226 26.03 -47.66 16.38
C CYS A 226 24.53 -47.38 16.40
N GLY A 227 24.15 -46.16 16.80
CA GLY A 227 22.86 -45.59 16.43
C GLY A 227 22.91 -45.04 15.01
N CYS A 228 21.75 -44.72 14.45
CA CYS A 228 21.62 -43.73 13.39
C CYS A 228 20.85 -42.54 13.99
N ALA A 229 21.26 -41.31 13.70
CA ALA A 229 20.59 -40.10 14.15
C ALA A 229 20.96 -38.92 13.25
N GLY A 230 19.99 -38.10 12.87
CA GLY A 230 20.22 -36.79 12.23
C GLY A 230 20.13 -35.61 13.21
N THR A 231 20.19 -34.40 12.66
CA THR A 231 19.91 -33.14 13.36
C THR A 231 18.42 -32.82 13.19
N PHE A 232 17.74 -32.45 14.29
CA PHE A 232 16.33 -32.01 14.23
C PHE A 232 16.25 -30.70 13.43
N GLN A 233 15.30 -30.61 12.50
CA GLN A 233 15.07 -29.42 11.69
C GLN A 233 13.66 -28.87 11.94
N ASP A 234 13.65 -27.59 12.30
CA ASP A 234 12.53 -26.73 12.70
C ASP A 234 13.07 -25.32 12.37
N THR A 235 12.64 -24.77 11.23
CA THR A 235 13.28 -23.60 10.61
C THR A 235 12.75 -22.25 11.11
N ASP A 236 11.55 -22.19 11.67
CA ASP A 236 10.97 -20.96 12.25
C ASP A 236 10.83 -20.97 13.78
N GLY A 237 11.01 -22.13 14.44
CA GLY A 237 11.11 -22.26 15.89
C GLY A 237 9.78 -22.49 16.61
N ASP A 238 8.70 -22.84 15.93
CA ASP A 238 7.38 -23.07 16.56
C ASP A 238 7.30 -24.40 17.36
N GLY A 239 8.22 -25.34 17.10
CA GLY A 239 8.30 -26.65 17.75
C GLY A 239 7.71 -27.81 16.94
N VAL A 240 7.15 -27.56 15.77
CA VAL A 240 6.89 -28.54 14.71
C VAL A 240 8.12 -28.63 13.81
N CYS A 241 8.41 -29.83 13.29
CA CYS A 241 9.55 -30.02 12.39
C CYS A 241 9.14 -29.78 10.93
N ASP A 242 10.04 -29.25 10.09
CA ASP A 242 9.76 -28.88 8.68
C ASP A 242 9.04 -29.96 7.86
N ALA A 243 9.33 -31.24 8.13
CA ALA A 243 8.75 -32.37 7.40
C ALA A 243 7.34 -32.77 7.88
N SER A 244 6.85 -32.17 8.97
CA SER A 244 5.49 -32.32 9.51
C SER A 244 4.71 -31.00 9.56
N ASP A 245 5.39 -29.87 9.38
CA ASP A 245 4.80 -28.54 9.38
C ASP A 245 4.20 -28.19 8.00
N PRO A 246 2.93 -27.74 7.94
CA PRO A 246 2.36 -27.12 6.75
C PRO A 246 3.07 -25.85 6.26
N CYS A 247 3.75 -25.09 7.14
CA CYS A 247 4.36 -23.80 6.82
C CYS A 247 5.78 -23.56 7.42
N PRO A 248 6.82 -24.33 7.01
CA PRO A 248 8.17 -24.39 7.64
C PRO A 248 9.05 -23.13 7.70
N ILE A 249 8.48 -21.95 7.50
CA ILE A 249 9.16 -20.65 7.40
C ILE A 249 8.34 -19.51 8.06
N VAL A 250 7.22 -19.80 8.72
CA VAL A 250 6.37 -18.82 9.42
C VAL A 250 5.75 -19.46 10.66
N ALA A 251 6.36 -19.23 11.82
CA ALA A 251 6.02 -19.93 13.06
C ALA A 251 4.53 -19.86 13.42
N ASN A 252 3.94 -21.02 13.75
CA ASN A 252 2.51 -21.22 14.05
C ASN A 252 1.55 -20.96 12.87
N ALA A 253 2.04 -20.78 11.64
CA ALA A 253 1.18 -20.64 10.47
C ALA A 253 0.63 -21.99 9.99
N VAL A 254 -0.59 -21.98 9.48
CA VAL A 254 -1.20 -23.11 8.76
C VAL A 254 -2.03 -22.59 7.59
N PRO A 255 -2.12 -23.29 6.44
CA PRO A 255 -2.96 -22.87 5.34
C PRO A 255 -4.44 -22.73 5.76
N GLY A 256 -5.03 -21.56 5.49
CA GLY A 256 -6.36 -21.16 5.98
C GLY A 256 -6.38 -20.59 7.40
N GLY A 257 -5.24 -20.50 8.08
CA GLY A 257 -5.06 -19.73 9.32
C GLY A 257 -5.05 -18.23 9.03
N SER A 258 -5.68 -17.45 9.89
CA SER A 258 -5.79 -15.99 9.77
C SER A 258 -4.44 -15.28 9.98
N CYS A 259 -4.17 -14.27 9.17
CA CYS A 259 -2.98 -13.43 9.25
C CYS A 259 -3.35 -11.96 8.98
N ASN A 260 -2.36 -11.14 8.62
CA ASN A 260 -2.55 -9.78 8.09
C ASN A 260 -1.45 -9.56 7.04
N ASP A 261 -1.81 -9.22 5.79
CA ASP A 261 -0.83 -9.04 4.70
C ASP A 261 -0.32 -7.60 4.55
N GLY A 262 -0.81 -6.68 5.41
CA GLY A 262 -0.45 -5.27 5.44
C GLY A 262 -1.12 -4.41 4.36
N ASN A 263 -1.91 -5.00 3.45
CA ASN A 263 -2.56 -4.30 2.35
C ASN A 263 -4.02 -3.95 2.72
N ALA A 264 -4.33 -2.65 2.77
CA ALA A 264 -5.67 -2.17 3.11
C ALA A 264 -6.76 -2.57 2.08
N CYS A 265 -6.38 -2.87 0.83
CA CYS A 265 -7.32 -3.31 -0.21
C CYS A 265 -7.78 -4.77 -0.07
N THR A 266 -7.24 -5.53 0.88
CA THR A 266 -7.51 -6.95 1.09
C THR A 266 -8.17 -7.20 2.44
N ILE A 267 -9.07 -8.18 2.50
CA ILE A 267 -9.73 -8.60 3.76
C ILE A 267 -9.76 -10.13 3.92
N ASN A 268 -9.99 -10.58 5.16
CA ASN A 268 -10.04 -11.99 5.58
C ASN A 268 -8.74 -12.77 5.32
N ASP A 269 -7.62 -12.08 5.44
CA ASP A 269 -6.27 -12.54 5.10
C ASP A 269 -5.93 -13.88 5.74
N GLN A 270 -5.49 -14.81 4.89
CA GLN A 270 -5.14 -16.17 5.28
C GLN A 270 -3.83 -16.59 4.64
N TYR A 271 -3.08 -17.42 5.36
CA TYR A 271 -1.96 -18.13 4.77
C TYR A 271 -2.47 -19.06 3.68
N ASN A 272 -1.98 -18.91 2.45
CA ASN A 272 -2.32 -19.81 1.36
C ASN A 272 -1.50 -21.12 1.43
N ALA A 273 -1.67 -22.00 0.44
CA ALA A 273 -0.96 -23.30 0.39
C ALA A 273 0.57 -23.19 0.13
N SER A 274 1.09 -21.97 -0.06
CA SER A 274 2.51 -21.64 -0.10
C SER A 274 2.93 -20.74 1.07
N CYS A 275 2.08 -20.63 2.10
CA CYS A 275 2.33 -19.92 3.36
C CYS A 275 2.64 -18.41 3.22
N VAL A 276 2.29 -17.83 2.09
CA VAL A 276 2.19 -16.37 1.92
C VAL A 276 0.85 -15.94 2.50
N CYS A 277 0.86 -14.94 3.37
CA CYS A 277 -0.38 -14.29 3.82
C CYS A 277 -0.99 -13.52 2.65
N VAL A 278 -2.25 -13.80 2.32
CA VAL A 278 -3.00 -13.10 1.27
C VAL A 278 -4.47 -12.94 1.67
N GLY A 279 -5.02 -11.74 1.54
CA GLY A 279 -6.46 -11.50 1.64
C GLY A 279 -7.19 -11.51 0.30
N VAL A 280 -8.51 -11.28 0.38
CA VAL A 280 -9.41 -11.16 -0.77
C VAL A 280 -9.55 -9.68 -1.09
N PHE A 281 -9.16 -9.29 -2.31
CA PHE A 281 -9.30 -7.92 -2.80
C PHE A 281 -10.77 -7.49 -2.77
N GLN A 282 -11.06 -6.28 -2.26
CA GLN A 282 -12.42 -5.72 -2.25
C GLN A 282 -12.49 -4.44 -3.08
N ASP A 283 -13.45 -4.48 -4.01
CA ASP A 283 -13.84 -3.46 -4.95
C ASP A 283 -15.32 -3.78 -5.24
N THR A 284 -16.20 -3.02 -4.60
CA THR A 284 -17.63 -3.31 -4.46
C THR A 284 -18.46 -2.85 -5.66
N ASP A 285 -17.96 -1.92 -6.49
CA ASP A 285 -18.68 -1.39 -7.65
C ASP A 285 -17.95 -1.50 -9.01
N ASN A 286 -16.69 -1.93 -8.99
CA ASN A 286 -15.84 -2.27 -10.14
C ASN A 286 -15.35 -1.08 -11.00
N ASP A 287 -15.00 0.04 -10.35
CA ASP A 287 -14.30 1.16 -11.00
C ASP A 287 -12.77 0.97 -11.13
N GLY A 288 -12.16 0.20 -10.23
CA GLY A 288 -10.73 -0.15 -10.22
C GLY A 288 -9.94 0.35 -9.00
N ASP A 289 -10.50 1.26 -8.19
CA ASP A 289 -10.03 1.52 -6.84
C ASP A 289 -10.62 0.49 -5.85
N CYS A 290 -10.00 0.34 -4.68
CA CYS A 290 -10.42 -0.67 -3.69
C CYS A 290 -11.23 -0.03 -2.55
N ASP A 291 -12.14 -0.77 -1.93
CA ASP A 291 -13.11 -0.27 -0.92
C ASP A 291 -12.50 0.52 0.26
N ALA A 292 -11.22 0.33 0.55
CA ALA A 292 -10.49 1.01 1.62
C ALA A 292 -9.75 2.29 1.18
N ASN A 293 -9.52 2.46 -0.12
CA ASN A 293 -8.88 3.65 -0.73
C ASN A 293 -9.90 4.53 -1.46
N ASP A 294 -10.96 3.93 -2.00
CA ASP A 294 -12.06 4.67 -2.59
C ASP A 294 -12.86 5.41 -1.49
N ASN A 295 -13.34 6.59 -1.86
CA ASN A 295 -14.16 7.45 -1.05
C ASN A 295 -15.65 7.39 -1.43
N CYS A 296 -16.03 6.60 -2.45
CA CYS A 296 -17.42 6.32 -2.83
C CYS A 296 -17.81 4.82 -3.04
N PRO A 297 -17.52 3.86 -2.12
CA PRO A 297 -17.36 2.41 -2.42
C PRO A 297 -18.62 1.58 -2.78
N THR A 298 -19.53 2.16 -3.55
CA THR A 298 -20.84 1.63 -3.98
C THR A 298 -21.37 2.31 -5.25
N VAL A 299 -20.65 3.29 -5.82
CA VAL A 299 -21.02 4.12 -6.96
C VAL A 299 -19.74 4.43 -7.77
N PRO A 300 -19.54 3.83 -8.96
CA PRO A 300 -18.25 3.90 -9.66
C PRO A 300 -17.72 5.31 -9.90
N GLY A 301 -16.48 5.55 -9.49
CA GLY A 301 -15.76 6.80 -9.56
C GLY A 301 -15.64 7.52 -8.21
N GLN A 302 -14.44 8.00 -7.91
CA GLN A 302 -14.18 8.84 -6.73
C GLN A 302 -15.00 10.14 -6.70
N GLN A 303 -15.15 10.76 -5.53
CA GLN A 303 -15.71 12.11 -5.34
C GLN A 303 -15.11 13.13 -6.33
N GLY A 304 -15.97 13.85 -7.04
CA GLY A 304 -15.59 14.78 -8.10
C GLY A 304 -15.52 14.16 -9.50
N SER A 305 -15.65 12.84 -9.63
CA SER A 305 -15.79 12.18 -10.93
C SER A 305 -17.06 12.63 -11.66
N PRO A 306 -17.02 12.80 -12.99
CA PRO A 306 -18.17 13.22 -13.78
C PRO A 306 -19.20 12.10 -13.83
N CYS A 307 -20.47 12.46 -13.65
CA CYS A 307 -21.59 11.53 -13.65
C CYS A 307 -22.78 12.13 -14.43
N ASN A 308 -23.99 11.62 -14.23
CA ASN A 308 -25.21 12.25 -14.73
C ASN A 308 -26.35 12.04 -13.71
N ASP A 309 -26.93 13.13 -13.18
CA ASP A 309 -27.99 13.04 -12.16
C ASP A 309 -29.41 12.90 -12.77
N GLY A 310 -29.50 12.97 -14.10
CA GLY A 310 -30.73 12.84 -14.87
C GLY A 310 -31.62 14.09 -14.89
N ASN A 311 -31.20 15.19 -14.25
CA ASN A 311 -31.96 16.43 -14.18
C ASN A 311 -31.44 17.45 -15.21
N ALA A 312 -32.26 17.78 -16.20
CA ALA A 312 -31.89 18.74 -17.24
C ALA A 312 -31.64 20.19 -16.74
N CYS A 313 -32.04 20.53 -15.51
CA CYS A 313 -31.74 21.84 -14.91
C CYS A 313 -30.33 21.97 -14.33
N THR A 314 -29.55 20.88 -14.28
CA THR A 314 -28.22 20.82 -13.67
C THR A 314 -27.14 20.57 -14.73
N ILE A 315 -25.95 21.15 -14.50
CA ILE A 315 -24.76 20.93 -15.34
C ILE A 315 -23.52 20.67 -14.48
N ASN A 316 -22.48 20.10 -15.10
CA ASN A 316 -21.22 19.70 -14.43
C ASN A 316 -21.47 18.71 -13.27
N ASP A 317 -22.37 17.76 -13.50
CA ASP A 317 -22.77 16.70 -12.59
C ASP A 317 -21.55 15.91 -12.10
N ALA A 318 -21.35 15.89 -10.77
CA ALA A 318 -20.24 15.19 -10.15
C ALA A 318 -20.68 14.48 -8.86
N LEU A 319 -19.94 13.44 -8.48
CA LEU A 319 -20.15 12.74 -7.21
C LEU A 319 -19.73 13.66 -6.04
N ASN A 320 -20.68 13.97 -5.15
CA ASN A 320 -20.42 14.81 -3.99
C ASN A 320 -19.83 14.02 -2.80
N ALA A 321 -19.50 14.68 -1.69
CA ALA A 321 -18.98 14.07 -0.46
C ALA A 321 -19.98 13.17 0.31
N SER A 322 -21.04 12.72 -0.36
CA SER A 322 -21.96 11.67 0.09
C SER A 322 -22.31 10.73 -1.07
N CYS A 323 -21.49 10.73 -2.14
CA CYS A 323 -21.55 9.86 -3.31
C CYS A 323 -22.88 9.86 -4.05
N ASN A 324 -23.62 10.98 -3.93
CA ASN A 324 -24.74 11.26 -4.80
C ASN A 324 -24.22 12.06 -5.99
N CYS A 325 -24.60 11.64 -7.20
CA CYS A 325 -24.41 12.47 -8.37
C CYS A 325 -25.31 13.71 -8.25
N VAL A 326 -24.70 14.90 -8.34
CA VAL A 326 -25.42 16.19 -8.35
C VAL A 326 -24.71 17.18 -9.26
N GLY A 327 -25.45 17.90 -10.09
CA GLY A 327 -24.93 19.05 -10.84
C GLY A 327 -25.23 20.40 -10.21
N THR A 328 -24.79 21.45 -10.90
CA THR A 328 -24.99 22.87 -10.54
C THR A 328 -26.19 23.42 -11.30
N PHE A 329 -27.23 23.86 -10.57
CA PHE A 329 -28.45 24.43 -11.15
C PHE A 329 -28.15 25.69 -11.99
N GLN A 330 -28.70 25.79 -13.20
CA GLN A 330 -28.56 26.97 -14.06
C GLN A 330 -29.90 27.68 -14.25
N ASP A 331 -29.90 28.97 -13.93
CA ASP A 331 -30.99 29.93 -14.09
C ASP A 331 -30.31 31.29 -14.32
N THR A 332 -30.13 31.62 -15.60
CA THR A 332 -29.23 32.68 -16.09
C THR A 332 -29.80 34.09 -15.85
N ASP A 333 -31.11 34.24 -15.72
CA ASP A 333 -31.77 35.52 -15.48
C ASP A 333 -32.52 35.63 -14.13
N SER A 334 -32.64 34.53 -13.39
CA SER A 334 -33.19 34.43 -12.04
C SER A 334 -34.70 34.63 -11.93
N ASP A 335 -35.49 34.24 -12.94
CA ASP A 335 -36.96 34.16 -12.86
C ASP A 335 -37.48 32.97 -12.03
N GLY A 336 -36.64 31.93 -11.83
CA GLY A 336 -36.96 30.70 -11.11
C GLY A 336 -37.21 29.47 -11.99
N VAL A 337 -37.13 29.60 -13.32
CA VAL A 337 -37.13 28.50 -14.28
C VAL A 337 -35.71 28.27 -14.81
N CYS A 338 -35.25 27.02 -14.81
CA CYS A 338 -33.90 26.69 -15.25
C CYS A 338 -33.73 26.82 -16.78
N ASP A 339 -32.53 27.19 -17.23
CA ASP A 339 -32.22 27.52 -18.64
C ASP A 339 -32.67 26.45 -19.66
N ALA A 340 -32.64 25.17 -19.28
CA ALA A 340 -33.02 24.04 -20.14
C ALA A 340 -34.55 23.84 -20.28
N ASN A 341 -35.34 24.42 -19.37
CA ASN A 341 -36.80 24.36 -19.37
C ASN A 341 -37.44 25.74 -19.65
N ASP A 342 -36.68 26.83 -19.56
CA ASP A 342 -37.18 28.14 -19.92
C ASP A 342 -37.18 28.38 -21.44
N ASN A 343 -38.12 29.20 -21.89
CA ASN A 343 -38.30 29.57 -23.29
C ASN A 343 -37.87 31.03 -23.58
N CYS A 344 -37.33 31.75 -22.60
CA CYS A 344 -36.61 33.02 -22.75
C CYS A 344 -35.34 33.20 -21.86
N PRO A 345 -34.35 32.28 -21.88
CA PRO A 345 -33.34 32.08 -20.79
C PRO A 345 -32.32 33.19 -20.51
N THR A 346 -32.58 34.43 -20.93
CA THR A 346 -31.74 35.62 -20.65
C THR A 346 -32.58 36.89 -20.44
N VAL A 347 -33.90 36.77 -20.22
CA VAL A 347 -34.86 37.86 -20.09
C VAL A 347 -35.96 37.43 -19.09
N PRO A 348 -35.94 37.89 -17.82
CA PRO A 348 -36.77 37.31 -16.77
C PRO A 348 -38.26 37.24 -17.09
N GLY A 349 -38.79 36.02 -17.09
CA GLY A 349 -40.17 35.71 -17.41
C GLY A 349 -40.34 34.93 -18.71
N GLN A 350 -41.11 33.85 -18.65
CA GLN A 350 -41.44 33.04 -19.84
C GLN A 350 -42.21 33.84 -20.93
N GLN A 351 -42.23 33.33 -22.16
CA GLN A 351 -43.06 33.84 -23.26
C GLN A 351 -44.53 34.01 -22.85
N GLY A 352 -45.09 35.20 -23.12
CA GLY A 352 -46.41 35.62 -22.67
C GLY A 352 -46.45 36.30 -21.30
N SER A 353 -45.34 36.34 -20.55
CA SER A 353 -45.22 37.15 -19.33
C SER A 353 -45.32 38.63 -19.63
N ASN A 354 -45.88 39.39 -18.68
CA ASN A 354 -46.06 40.84 -18.80
C ASN A 354 -44.72 41.57 -18.65
N CYS A 355 -44.48 42.54 -19.52
CA CYS A 355 -43.26 43.34 -19.53
C CYS A 355 -43.59 44.82 -19.79
N ASN A 356 -42.61 45.64 -20.19
CA ASN A 356 -42.85 46.98 -20.70
C ASN A 356 -41.87 47.27 -21.85
N ASP A 357 -42.39 47.63 -23.03
CA ASP A 357 -41.54 47.88 -24.22
C ASP A 357 -41.04 49.33 -24.34
N GLY A 358 -41.49 50.20 -23.42
CA GLY A 358 -41.12 51.62 -23.35
C GLY A 358 -41.82 52.52 -24.37
N ASN A 359 -42.70 51.99 -25.22
CA ASN A 359 -43.42 52.75 -26.24
C ASN A 359 -44.82 53.16 -25.75
N PRO A 360 -45.12 54.46 -25.57
CA PRO A 360 -46.41 54.89 -25.03
C PRO A 360 -47.61 54.69 -25.99
N CYS A 361 -47.38 54.36 -27.27
CA CYS A 361 -48.46 54.02 -28.20
C CYS A 361 -48.92 52.55 -28.12
N THR A 362 -48.26 51.70 -27.32
CA THR A 362 -48.57 50.27 -27.16
C THR A 362 -49.13 49.95 -25.77
N ILE A 363 -50.00 48.94 -25.70
CA ILE A 363 -50.56 48.40 -24.45
C ILE A 363 -50.56 46.87 -24.41
N ASN A 364 -50.62 46.29 -23.21
CA ASN A 364 -50.59 44.85 -22.94
C ASN A 364 -49.29 44.18 -23.43
N ASP A 365 -48.16 44.82 -23.16
CA ASP A 365 -46.84 44.36 -23.59
C ASP A 365 -46.48 43.01 -22.96
N VAL A 366 -46.13 42.05 -23.81
CA VAL A 366 -45.72 40.70 -23.40
C VAL A 366 -44.45 40.26 -24.10
N LEU A 367 -43.71 39.33 -23.48
CA LEU A 367 -42.57 38.69 -24.12
C LEU A 367 -43.05 37.79 -25.26
N ASN A 368 -42.64 38.12 -26.48
CA ASN A 368 -43.03 37.40 -27.69
C ASN A 368 -42.15 36.15 -27.93
N ALA A 369 -42.41 35.41 -29.01
CA ALA A 369 -41.68 34.18 -29.36
C ALA A 369 -40.18 34.38 -29.70
N SER A 370 -39.70 35.63 -29.73
CA SER A 370 -38.29 36.01 -29.86
C SER A 370 -37.73 36.62 -28.56
N CYS A 371 -38.46 36.50 -27.44
CA CYS A 371 -38.12 37.04 -26.13
C CYS A 371 -37.92 38.57 -26.11
N GLN A 372 -38.62 39.25 -27.00
CA GLN A 372 -38.70 40.70 -27.06
C GLN A 372 -40.01 41.15 -26.44
N CYS A 373 -39.98 42.17 -25.60
CA CYS A 373 -41.19 42.82 -25.14
C CYS A 373 -41.84 43.61 -26.28
N ALA A 374 -43.15 43.42 -26.51
CA ALA A 374 -43.92 44.19 -27.47
C ALA A 374 -45.41 44.23 -27.10
N GLY A 375 -46.02 45.42 -27.17
CA GLY A 375 -47.46 45.60 -26.96
C GLY A 375 -48.29 45.80 -28.24
N THR A 376 -49.56 46.13 -28.05
CA THR A 376 -50.58 46.33 -29.10
C THR A 376 -50.87 47.82 -29.31
N PHE A 377 -50.75 48.32 -30.54
CA PHE A 377 -50.98 49.73 -30.87
C PHE A 377 -52.44 50.16 -30.66
N GLN A 378 -52.71 51.39 -30.20
CA GLN A 378 -54.06 51.94 -30.01
C GLN A 378 -54.26 53.31 -30.69
N ASP A 379 -55.39 53.44 -31.38
CA ASP A 379 -55.93 54.63 -32.04
C ASP A 379 -57.46 54.44 -32.06
N THR A 380 -58.16 55.11 -31.14
CA THR A 380 -59.54 54.81 -30.74
C THR A 380 -60.58 55.43 -31.67
N ASP A 381 -60.30 56.60 -32.28
CA ASP A 381 -61.21 57.25 -33.23
C ASP A 381 -60.75 57.23 -34.71
N SER A 382 -59.57 56.67 -34.96
CA SER A 382 -59.01 56.38 -36.29
C SER A 382 -58.67 57.61 -37.14
N ASP A 383 -58.28 58.72 -36.50
CA ASP A 383 -57.77 59.91 -37.18
C ASP A 383 -56.28 59.82 -37.59
N GLY A 384 -55.54 58.86 -37.01
CA GLY A 384 -54.16 58.53 -37.34
C GLY A 384 -53.12 58.95 -36.31
N VAL A 385 -53.54 59.52 -35.17
CA VAL A 385 -52.70 59.73 -33.98
C VAL A 385 -53.01 58.64 -32.95
N CYS A 386 -51.97 58.08 -32.30
CA CYS A 386 -52.19 57.07 -31.25
C CYS A 386 -52.76 57.72 -29.98
N ASP A 387 -53.60 57.00 -29.22
CA ASP A 387 -54.38 57.54 -28.09
C ASP A 387 -53.54 58.29 -27.04
N ALA A 388 -52.28 57.87 -26.82
CA ALA A 388 -51.37 58.50 -25.86
C ALA A 388 -50.76 59.84 -26.35
N ASN A 389 -50.90 60.15 -27.64
CA ASN A 389 -50.40 61.38 -28.28
C ASN A 389 -51.50 62.29 -28.83
N ASP A 390 -52.76 61.82 -28.89
CA ASP A 390 -53.89 62.63 -29.36
C ASP A 390 -54.41 63.56 -28.23
N PRO A 391 -54.55 64.88 -28.48
CA PRO A 391 -55.23 65.80 -27.57
C PRO A 391 -56.72 65.46 -27.31
N CYS A 392 -57.40 64.72 -28.20
CA CYS A 392 -58.82 64.36 -28.10
C CYS A 392 -59.16 62.91 -28.52
N PRO A 393 -58.65 61.84 -27.83
CA PRO A 393 -58.64 60.41 -28.25
C PRO A 393 -59.97 59.67 -28.50
N THR A 394 -61.06 60.39 -28.72
CA THR A 394 -62.43 59.86 -28.87
C THR A 394 -63.31 60.72 -29.81
N VAL A 395 -62.74 61.76 -30.41
CA VAL A 395 -63.45 62.76 -31.24
C VAL A 395 -62.55 63.22 -32.39
N ALA A 396 -62.38 62.34 -33.39
CA ALA A 396 -61.46 62.51 -34.52
C ALA A 396 -61.37 63.95 -35.07
N ASN A 397 -60.14 64.46 -35.23
CA ASN A 397 -59.81 65.82 -35.67
C ASN A 397 -60.28 66.96 -34.73
N ALA A 398 -60.71 66.69 -33.49
CA ALA A 398 -61.01 67.74 -32.51
C ALA A 398 -59.74 68.30 -31.85
N VAL A 399 -59.73 69.60 -31.57
CA VAL A 399 -58.67 70.25 -30.80
C VAL A 399 -59.25 71.27 -29.80
N PRO A 400 -58.67 71.39 -28.59
CA PRO A 400 -59.06 72.42 -27.63
C PRO A 400 -59.00 73.84 -28.24
N GLY A 401 -60.05 74.63 -28.02
CA GLY A 401 -60.25 75.95 -28.63
C GLY A 401 -61.05 75.94 -29.95
N GLY A 402 -61.42 74.77 -30.49
CA GLY A 402 -62.37 74.66 -31.59
C GLY A 402 -63.79 75.14 -31.22
N SER A 403 -64.52 75.72 -32.17
CA SER A 403 -65.87 76.26 -31.95
C SER A 403 -66.95 75.18 -31.96
N CYS A 404 -67.93 75.27 -31.06
CA CYS A 404 -69.03 74.29 -30.92
C CYS A 404 -70.34 74.97 -30.44
N ASN A 405 -71.29 74.21 -29.88
CA ASN A 405 -72.45 74.75 -29.17
C ASN A 405 -72.89 73.83 -28.01
N ASP A 406 -73.11 74.38 -26.79
CA ASP A 406 -73.42 73.59 -25.58
C ASP A 406 -74.93 73.50 -25.24
N GLY A 407 -75.72 74.48 -25.71
CA GLY A 407 -77.18 74.51 -25.57
C GLY A 407 -77.72 75.00 -24.22
N ASN A 408 -76.89 75.51 -23.32
CA ASN A 408 -77.29 76.02 -22.01
C ASN A 408 -77.65 77.53 -22.06
N ALA A 409 -78.67 77.93 -21.28
CA ALA A 409 -79.18 79.30 -21.26
C ALA A 409 -78.48 80.23 -20.24
N CYS A 410 -77.64 79.68 -19.37
CA CYS A 410 -76.83 80.44 -18.42
C CYS A 410 -75.38 80.67 -18.90
N THR A 411 -75.06 80.33 -20.16
CA THR A 411 -73.70 80.38 -20.73
C THR A 411 -73.66 81.06 -22.10
N ILE A 412 -72.47 81.57 -22.49
CA ILE A 412 -72.20 82.15 -23.82
C ILE A 412 -70.79 81.81 -24.35
N ASN A 413 -70.59 81.90 -25.68
CA ASN A 413 -69.29 81.75 -26.38
C ASN A 413 -68.65 80.34 -26.32
N ASP A 414 -69.40 79.34 -26.74
CA ASP A 414 -69.06 77.92 -26.52
C ASP A 414 -67.86 77.42 -27.36
N GLN A 415 -66.91 76.74 -26.71
CA GLN A 415 -65.73 76.14 -27.32
C GLN A 415 -65.43 74.74 -26.74
N TYR A 416 -64.69 73.93 -27.49
CA TYR A 416 -64.10 72.68 -27.01
C TYR A 416 -63.02 73.00 -25.97
N ASN A 417 -63.21 72.52 -24.73
CA ASN A 417 -62.24 72.67 -23.66
C ASN A 417 -61.07 71.66 -23.77
N ALA A 418 -60.13 71.70 -22.83
CA ALA A 418 -58.99 70.77 -22.76
C ALA A 418 -59.38 69.32 -22.39
N SER A 419 -60.68 69.03 -22.23
CA SER A 419 -61.26 67.69 -22.08
C SER A 419 -62.17 67.33 -23.26
N CYS A 420 -62.07 68.08 -24.37
CA CYS A 420 -62.79 67.87 -25.62
C CYS A 420 -64.33 67.92 -25.49
N GLN A 421 -64.82 68.57 -24.41
CA GLN A 421 -66.23 68.86 -24.18
C GLN A 421 -66.55 70.27 -24.68
N CYS A 422 -67.74 70.46 -25.24
CA CYS A 422 -68.23 71.79 -25.59
C CYS A 422 -68.79 72.52 -24.36
N VAL A 423 -68.30 73.72 -24.06
CA VAL A 423 -68.74 74.54 -22.91
C VAL A 423 -68.66 76.05 -23.19
N GLY A 424 -69.62 76.83 -22.69
CA GLY A 424 -69.61 78.30 -22.65
C GLY A 424 -69.35 78.92 -21.27
N THR A 425 -69.39 80.25 -21.16
CA THR A 425 -69.05 81.02 -19.95
C THR A 425 -70.25 81.58 -19.17
N PHE A 426 -70.24 81.41 -17.85
CA PHE A 426 -71.33 81.70 -16.89
C PHE A 426 -71.30 83.13 -16.32
N GLN A 427 -72.38 83.60 -15.68
CA GLN A 427 -72.49 84.96 -15.11
C GLN A 427 -73.14 85.01 -13.70
N ASP A 428 -72.46 85.69 -12.78
CA ASP A 428 -72.81 85.94 -11.37
C ASP A 428 -72.07 87.23 -10.93
N THR A 429 -72.74 88.18 -10.27
CA THR A 429 -72.25 89.55 -10.01
C THR A 429 -71.63 89.77 -8.64
N ASP A 430 -72.14 89.17 -7.56
CA ASP A 430 -71.54 89.29 -6.21
C ASP A 430 -70.90 87.99 -5.71
N SER A 431 -70.93 86.93 -6.52
CA SER A 431 -70.16 85.68 -6.37
C SER A 431 -70.52 84.86 -5.15
N ASP A 432 -71.79 84.91 -4.72
CA ASP A 432 -72.30 84.07 -3.63
C ASP A 432 -72.53 82.60 -4.04
N GLY A 433 -72.70 82.34 -5.36
CA GLY A 433 -72.99 81.04 -5.95
C GLY A 433 -74.35 80.93 -6.64
N VAL A 434 -75.20 81.96 -6.54
CA VAL A 434 -76.51 82.05 -7.19
C VAL A 434 -76.48 83.13 -8.28
N CYS A 435 -76.60 82.73 -9.54
CA CYS A 435 -76.58 83.68 -10.67
C CYS A 435 -77.62 84.82 -10.53
N ASP A 436 -77.28 86.01 -11.05
CA ASP A 436 -77.99 87.31 -10.95
C ASP A 436 -79.52 87.28 -11.01
N ALA A 437 -80.09 86.28 -11.68
CA ALA A 437 -81.52 86.07 -11.80
C ALA A 437 -82.21 85.47 -10.55
N SER A 438 -81.52 85.24 -9.42
CA SER A 438 -82.08 84.43 -8.32
C SER A 438 -81.68 84.72 -6.86
N ASP A 439 -80.72 85.60 -6.54
CA ASP A 439 -80.31 85.84 -5.13
C ASP A 439 -81.18 86.90 -4.36
N PRO A 440 -81.57 86.64 -3.10
CA PRO A 440 -82.16 87.63 -2.18
C PRO A 440 -81.25 88.74 -1.61
N CYS A 441 -79.92 88.63 -1.62
CA CYS A 441 -78.98 89.60 -1.02
C CYS A 441 -77.86 90.14 -1.97
N PRO A 442 -78.16 90.52 -3.24
CA PRO A 442 -77.22 90.46 -4.39
C PRO A 442 -76.19 91.60 -4.48
N THR A 443 -75.52 91.86 -3.35
CA THR A 443 -74.37 92.77 -3.16
C THR A 443 -73.51 92.40 -1.94
N GLN A 444 -73.86 91.35 -1.18
CA GLN A 444 -73.18 90.91 0.05
C GLN A 444 -73.27 89.39 0.24
N ALA A 445 -72.40 88.66 -0.46
CA ALA A 445 -72.32 87.20 -0.42
C ALA A 445 -72.32 86.60 1.01
N ASN A 446 -73.14 85.55 1.19
CA ASN A 446 -73.04 84.57 2.28
C ASN A 446 -73.20 85.08 3.74
N VAL A 447 -74.14 86.00 4.04
CA VAL A 447 -74.43 86.46 5.41
C VAL A 447 -75.87 86.15 5.86
N VAL A 448 -76.03 85.50 7.02
CA VAL A 448 -77.33 85.25 7.69
C VAL A 448 -77.27 85.46 9.22
N PRO A 449 -78.30 86.03 9.88
CA PRO A 449 -78.28 86.27 11.33
C PRO A 449 -78.30 84.99 12.18
N GLY A 450 -77.61 85.01 13.32
CA GLY A 450 -77.66 83.94 14.34
C GLY A 450 -76.48 82.97 14.37
N GLN A 451 -75.39 83.24 13.65
CA GLN A 451 -74.11 82.53 13.84
C GLN A 451 -73.40 82.94 15.15
N SER A 452 -72.31 82.24 15.50
CA SER A 452 -71.41 82.61 16.60
C SER A 452 -70.40 83.69 16.18
N CYS A 453 -70.09 84.66 17.05
CA CYS A 453 -68.90 85.52 16.92
C CYS A 453 -68.01 85.42 18.17
N ASN A 454 -66.91 86.17 18.17
CA ASN A 454 -65.96 86.39 19.25
C ASN A 454 -65.47 87.84 19.04
N ASP A 455 -65.42 88.68 20.08
CA ASP A 455 -64.91 90.06 19.97
C ASP A 455 -63.55 90.30 20.66
N GLY A 456 -63.02 89.29 21.35
CA GLY A 456 -61.60 89.20 21.72
C GLY A 456 -61.24 89.48 23.17
N ASP A 457 -62.17 89.35 24.13
CA ASP A 457 -61.81 89.31 25.56
C ASP A 457 -61.85 87.90 26.18
N ALA A 458 -61.30 87.76 27.39
CA ALA A 458 -60.99 86.48 28.02
C ALA A 458 -62.17 85.94 28.85
N SER A 459 -63.29 85.67 28.18
CA SER A 459 -64.58 85.35 28.81
C SER A 459 -65.41 84.39 27.97
N ASP A 460 -66.18 83.51 28.63
CA ASP A 460 -66.97 82.52 27.90
C ASP A 460 -68.37 83.03 27.52
N HIS A 461 -68.67 82.98 26.21
CA HIS A 461 -69.99 82.99 25.51
C HIS A 461 -70.41 84.28 24.77
N ASP A 462 -69.97 84.46 23.52
CA ASP A 462 -70.50 85.47 22.59
C ASP A 462 -71.29 84.91 21.39
N VAL A 463 -72.19 85.71 20.78
CA VAL A 463 -73.02 85.34 19.60
C VAL A 463 -73.37 86.53 18.69
N VAL A 464 -73.51 86.31 17.37
CA VAL A 464 -73.90 87.33 16.38
C VAL A 464 -75.35 87.77 16.61
N THR A 465 -75.54 88.93 17.24
CA THR A 465 -76.86 89.57 17.38
C THR A 465 -77.51 89.85 16.02
N ALA A 466 -78.82 90.15 16.01
CA ALA A 466 -79.54 90.51 14.77
C ALA A 466 -79.03 91.79 14.04
N ASN A 467 -78.04 92.49 14.63
CA ASN A 467 -77.30 93.60 14.03
C ASN A 467 -75.76 93.35 14.00
N CYS A 468 -75.31 92.14 14.36
CA CYS A 468 -73.96 91.54 14.24
C CYS A 468 -72.79 91.98 15.20
N VAL A 469 -72.78 91.65 16.52
CA VAL A 469 -71.69 91.95 17.55
C VAL A 469 -71.75 91.15 18.93
N CYS A 470 -70.72 91.21 19.86
CA CYS A 470 -70.30 90.27 21.01
C CYS A 470 -69.73 90.97 22.39
N ALA A 471 -69.25 90.32 23.56
CA ALA A 471 -68.42 90.84 24.79
C ALA A 471 -68.45 90.15 26.28
N GLY A 472 -67.40 90.27 27.22
CA GLY A 472 -67.29 89.69 28.67
C GLY A 472 -66.32 90.30 29.85
N THR A 473 -65.94 89.59 31.00
CA THR A 473 -64.77 89.79 32.04
C THR A 473 -64.62 88.92 33.41
N PHE A 474 -63.48 88.92 34.23
CA PHE A 474 -63.13 88.05 35.47
C PHE A 474 -62.16 88.61 36.69
N GLN A 475 -61.77 87.87 37.82
CA GLN A 475 -61.10 88.32 39.17
C GLN A 475 -60.17 87.31 40.06
N ASP A 476 -59.47 87.70 41.21
CA ASP A 476 -58.54 86.95 42.20
C ASP A 476 -58.25 87.67 43.62
N THR A 477 -57.70 87.05 44.72
CA THR A 477 -57.39 87.65 46.09
C THR A 477 -55.92 87.63 46.65
N ASP A 478 -55.29 86.49 47.03
CA ASP A 478 -54.06 86.46 47.88
C ASP A 478 -52.87 87.21 47.26
N SER A 479 -52.82 87.22 45.92
CA SER A 479 -51.85 87.91 45.07
C SER A 479 -50.49 87.23 44.89
N ASP A 480 -50.30 85.95 45.23
CA ASP A 480 -49.16 85.16 44.74
C ASP A 480 -49.25 84.80 43.25
N GLY A 481 -50.46 84.81 42.68
CA GLY A 481 -50.79 84.45 41.30
C GLY A 481 -51.79 83.30 41.16
N THR A 482 -52.22 82.69 42.27
CA THR A 482 -53.12 81.54 42.31
C THR A 482 -54.48 81.89 42.90
N CYS A 483 -55.55 81.78 42.10
CA CYS A 483 -56.91 82.11 42.57
C CYS A 483 -57.37 81.27 43.78
N ASP A 484 -58.02 81.94 44.75
CA ASP A 484 -58.35 81.52 46.13
C ASP A 484 -58.81 80.08 46.34
N ALA A 485 -59.43 79.46 45.32
CA ALA A 485 -59.92 78.09 45.37
C ALA A 485 -58.78 77.05 45.39
N ASN A 486 -57.55 77.43 45.02
CA ASN A 486 -56.46 76.51 44.65
C ASN A 486 -55.17 76.64 45.47
N ASP A 487 -55.08 77.54 46.46
CA ASP A 487 -53.88 77.69 47.31
C ASP A 487 -53.96 76.80 48.58
N PRO A 488 -52.97 75.90 48.83
CA PRO A 488 -52.90 75.07 50.03
C PRO A 488 -52.35 75.76 51.30
N CYS A 489 -51.77 76.96 51.21
CA CYS A 489 -51.32 77.78 52.34
C CYS A 489 -51.78 79.26 52.25
N PRO A 490 -53.11 79.53 52.18
CA PRO A 490 -53.74 80.79 51.74
C PRO A 490 -53.68 81.97 52.74
N THR A 491 -52.53 82.12 53.40
CA THR A 491 -52.11 83.29 54.21
C THR A 491 -50.58 83.46 54.26
N GLN A 492 -49.79 82.60 53.59
CA GLN A 492 -48.32 82.65 53.58
C GLN A 492 -47.75 82.26 52.20
N ALA A 493 -47.63 83.25 51.32
CA ALA A 493 -47.10 83.08 49.98
C ALA A 493 -45.77 82.29 49.95
N ASN A 494 -45.69 81.29 49.06
CA ASN A 494 -44.51 80.47 48.75
C ASN A 494 -43.98 79.55 49.88
N VAL A 495 -44.86 78.88 50.64
CA VAL A 495 -44.48 77.79 51.59
C VAL A 495 -45.29 76.52 51.33
N VAL A 496 -44.62 75.36 51.26
CA VAL A 496 -45.27 74.05 51.07
C VAL A 496 -44.64 72.95 51.95
N PRO A 497 -45.41 71.97 52.45
CA PRO A 497 -44.87 70.77 53.10
C PRO A 497 -43.97 69.94 52.17
N GLY A 498 -43.03 69.18 52.73
CA GLY A 498 -42.11 68.31 51.98
C GLY A 498 -40.77 68.94 51.59
N GLN A 499 -40.48 70.18 51.99
CA GLN A 499 -39.12 70.72 51.89
C GLN A 499 -38.15 70.00 52.86
N SER A 500 -36.88 69.90 52.49
CA SER A 500 -35.86 69.20 53.28
C SER A 500 -35.40 70.00 54.51
N CYS A 501 -35.01 69.27 55.56
CA CYS A 501 -34.47 69.83 56.79
C CYS A 501 -33.39 68.90 57.37
N ASN A 502 -33.08 69.02 58.68
CA ASN A 502 -32.26 68.04 59.38
C ASN A 502 -32.69 67.93 60.86
N ASP A 503 -32.83 66.72 61.40
CA ASP A 503 -33.24 66.49 62.81
C ASP A 503 -32.09 66.11 63.76
N GLY A 504 -31.04 65.46 63.24
CA GLY A 504 -29.75 65.29 63.91
C GLY A 504 -29.51 63.95 64.62
N ASP A 505 -30.35 62.93 64.38
CA ASP A 505 -29.98 61.53 64.68
C ASP A 505 -29.09 60.96 63.53
N ALA A 506 -28.34 59.89 63.80
CA ALA A 506 -27.42 59.24 62.86
C ALA A 506 -27.93 57.88 62.36
N CYS A 507 -28.99 57.32 62.96
CA CYS A 507 -29.72 56.17 62.41
C CYS A 507 -30.94 56.59 61.56
N THR A 508 -31.18 57.88 61.34
CA THR A 508 -32.25 58.41 60.49
C THR A 508 -31.71 59.04 59.19
N ILE A 509 -32.53 58.98 58.14
CA ILE A 509 -32.29 59.68 56.86
C ILE A 509 -33.58 60.32 56.32
N ASN A 510 -33.42 61.22 55.33
CA ASN A 510 -34.49 61.87 54.55
C ASN A 510 -35.43 62.81 55.33
N ASP A 511 -34.85 63.66 56.18
CA ASP A 511 -35.58 64.56 57.07
C ASP A 511 -36.36 65.65 56.30
N VAL A 512 -37.68 65.76 56.54
CA VAL A 512 -38.57 66.67 55.80
C VAL A 512 -39.54 67.47 56.70
N VAL A 513 -39.97 68.64 56.21
CA VAL A 513 -40.99 69.48 56.82
C VAL A 513 -42.37 68.84 56.66
N THR A 514 -42.86 68.29 57.77
CA THR A 514 -44.18 67.66 57.89
C THR A 514 -45.35 68.63 57.71
N ALA A 515 -46.56 68.10 57.50
CA ALA A 515 -47.79 68.88 57.30
C ALA A 515 -48.23 69.78 58.48
N ASN A 516 -47.53 69.73 59.62
CA ASN A 516 -47.71 70.64 60.76
C ASN A 516 -46.53 71.64 60.90
N CYS A 517 -45.71 71.80 59.86
CA CYS A 517 -44.55 72.70 59.78
C CYS A 517 -43.41 72.40 60.79
N GLY A 518 -43.07 71.12 60.97
CA GLY A 518 -41.93 70.66 61.78
C GLY A 518 -41.12 69.53 61.11
N CYS A 519 -39.86 69.34 61.51
CA CYS A 519 -38.89 68.42 60.87
C CYS A 519 -38.84 67.03 61.54
N ALA A 520 -38.69 65.96 60.74
CA ALA A 520 -38.32 64.60 61.20
C ALA A 520 -37.87 63.71 60.02
N GLY A 521 -36.97 62.75 60.26
CA GLY A 521 -36.50 61.72 59.32
C GLY A 521 -37.06 60.30 59.54
N THR A 522 -36.46 59.31 58.85
CA THR A 522 -36.85 57.89 58.87
C THR A 522 -35.71 56.96 59.28
N PHE A 523 -35.94 56.06 60.23
CA PHE A 523 -34.95 55.10 60.76
C PHE A 523 -34.59 54.00 59.74
N GLN A 524 -33.31 53.64 59.64
CA GLN A 524 -32.80 52.66 58.67
C GLN A 524 -32.08 51.48 59.36
N ASP A 525 -32.62 50.29 59.13
CA ASP A 525 -32.13 48.96 59.52
C ASP A 525 -32.57 48.02 58.38
N THR A 526 -31.63 47.70 57.49
CA THR A 526 -31.92 47.14 56.15
C THR A 526 -32.15 45.63 56.14
N ASP A 527 -31.62 44.88 57.12
CA ASP A 527 -31.82 43.44 57.24
C ASP A 527 -32.66 43.00 58.46
N SER A 528 -32.96 43.94 59.37
CA SER A 528 -33.82 43.75 60.55
C SER A 528 -33.25 42.84 61.64
N ASP A 529 -31.93 42.77 61.80
CA ASP A 529 -31.29 42.12 62.96
C ASP A 529 -31.39 42.93 64.27
N GLY A 530 -31.58 44.26 64.17
CA GLY A 530 -31.72 45.19 65.28
C GLY A 530 -30.55 46.15 65.47
N VAL A 531 -29.53 46.12 64.60
CA VAL A 531 -28.49 47.16 64.48
C VAL A 531 -28.81 48.07 63.28
N CYS A 532 -28.76 49.39 63.46
CA CYS A 532 -29.01 50.33 62.36
C CYS A 532 -27.81 50.37 61.40
N ASP A 533 -28.04 50.56 60.09
CA ASP A 533 -27.02 50.43 59.02
C ASP A 533 -25.72 51.22 59.28
N ALA A 534 -25.81 52.37 59.96
CA ALA A 534 -24.67 53.21 60.30
C ALA A 534 -23.77 52.65 61.43
N SER A 535 -24.16 51.55 62.07
CA SER A 535 -23.46 50.89 63.18
C SER A 535 -23.22 49.40 62.97
N ASP A 536 -23.77 48.80 61.92
CA ASP A 536 -23.62 47.37 61.61
C ASP A 536 -22.36 47.12 60.73
N PRO A 537 -21.48 46.17 61.08
CA PRO A 537 -20.44 45.68 60.19
C PRO A 537 -20.93 45.09 58.86
N CYS A 538 -22.15 44.54 58.80
CA CYS A 538 -22.70 43.85 57.62
C CYS A 538 -24.17 44.22 57.27
N PRO A 539 -24.50 45.50 56.92
CA PRO A 539 -25.86 46.10 56.84
C PRO A 539 -26.90 45.51 55.86
N THR A 540 -26.76 44.27 55.44
CA THR A 540 -27.60 43.58 54.43
C THR A 540 -27.70 42.08 54.70
N GLN A 541 -27.18 41.57 55.82
CA GLN A 541 -27.09 40.16 56.17
C GLN A 541 -27.27 39.94 57.69
N ALA A 542 -28.53 39.84 58.11
CA ALA A 542 -28.89 39.83 59.53
C ALA A 542 -28.12 38.81 60.38
N ASN A 543 -27.56 39.25 61.52
CA ASN A 543 -26.75 38.48 62.47
C ASN A 543 -25.37 38.00 61.94
N VAL A 544 -24.92 38.43 60.76
CA VAL A 544 -23.62 38.07 60.19
C VAL A 544 -22.54 39.02 60.69
N VAL A 545 -21.44 38.49 61.25
CA VAL A 545 -20.26 39.29 61.59
C VAL A 545 -18.96 38.66 61.08
N PRO A 546 -17.93 39.45 60.73
CA PRO A 546 -16.65 38.93 60.28
C PRO A 546 -16.01 37.95 61.29
N GLY A 547 -15.49 36.84 60.77
CA GLY A 547 -14.91 35.74 61.56
C GLY A 547 -15.89 34.66 62.03
N GLN A 548 -17.19 34.75 61.72
CA GLN A 548 -18.07 33.57 61.76
C GLN A 548 -17.65 32.55 60.68
N SER A 549 -17.81 31.25 60.95
CA SER A 549 -17.61 30.20 59.94
C SER A 549 -18.80 30.14 58.98
N CYS A 550 -18.51 30.01 57.69
CA CYS A 550 -19.51 29.91 56.62
C CYS A 550 -19.08 28.80 55.64
N ASN A 551 -19.65 28.79 54.43
CA ASN A 551 -19.09 28.09 53.29
C ASN A 551 -19.22 28.98 52.05
N ASP A 552 -18.15 29.15 51.28
CA ASP A 552 -18.14 30.04 50.11
C ASP A 552 -18.63 29.35 48.83
N GLY A 553 -18.65 28.01 48.83
CA GLY A 553 -19.11 27.16 47.73
C GLY A 553 -18.01 26.80 46.73
N ASP A 554 -16.77 27.25 46.96
CA ASP A 554 -15.59 26.76 46.25
C ASP A 554 -15.07 25.48 46.94
N ALA A 555 -14.51 24.56 46.15
CA ALA A 555 -13.88 23.33 46.63
C ALA A 555 -12.37 23.51 46.86
N CYS A 556 -11.77 24.54 46.27
CA CYS A 556 -10.34 24.86 46.41
C CYS A 556 -9.99 25.49 47.76
N THR A 557 -10.97 25.98 48.51
CA THR A 557 -10.84 26.70 49.77
C THR A 557 -11.15 25.80 50.97
N ILE A 558 -10.47 26.05 52.10
CA ILE A 558 -10.82 25.45 53.40
C ILE A 558 -10.82 26.48 54.53
N ASN A 559 -11.57 26.16 55.60
CA ASN A 559 -11.74 26.99 56.80
C ASN A 559 -12.44 28.34 56.54
N ASP A 560 -13.48 28.32 55.71
CA ASP A 560 -14.17 29.49 55.19
C ASP A 560 -14.80 30.35 56.30
N VAL A 561 -14.48 31.64 56.25
CA VAL A 561 -14.94 32.62 57.23
C VAL A 561 -15.55 33.84 56.56
N VAL A 562 -16.49 34.47 57.26
CA VAL A 562 -17.06 35.75 56.86
C VAL A 562 -15.93 36.79 56.90
N THR A 563 -15.62 37.36 55.74
CA THR A 563 -14.59 38.38 55.58
C THR A 563 -15.04 39.73 56.13
N ALA A 564 -14.11 40.69 56.27
CA ALA A 564 -14.43 42.07 56.64
C ALA A 564 -15.34 42.82 55.64
N ASN A 565 -15.61 42.22 54.46
CA ASN A 565 -16.53 42.73 53.44
C ASN A 565 -17.84 41.92 53.38
N CYS A 566 -18.13 41.08 54.38
CA CYS A 566 -19.36 40.30 54.52
C CYS A 566 -19.63 39.27 53.40
N GLY A 567 -18.65 38.98 52.55
CA GLY A 567 -18.61 37.76 51.74
C GLY A 567 -17.91 36.63 52.49
N CYS A 568 -18.28 35.38 52.24
CA CYS A 568 -17.54 34.21 52.71
C CYS A 568 -16.28 33.99 51.86
N ALA A 569 -15.16 33.59 52.47
CA ALA A 569 -13.98 33.08 51.77
C ALA A 569 -13.12 32.20 52.68
N GLY A 570 -12.60 31.08 52.15
CA GLY A 570 -11.60 30.24 52.82
C GLY A 570 -10.16 30.46 52.33
N ILE A 571 -9.29 29.51 52.69
CA ILE A 571 -7.86 29.50 52.36
C ILE A 571 -7.63 28.49 51.23
N PHE A 572 -7.20 28.98 50.06
CA PHE A 572 -6.82 28.17 48.90
C PHE A 572 -5.76 27.12 49.28
N GLN A 573 -5.95 25.85 48.90
CA GLN A 573 -4.96 24.77 49.09
C GLN A 573 -4.43 24.28 47.74
N ASP A 574 -3.11 24.30 47.61
CA ASP A 574 -2.33 23.81 46.49
C ASP A 574 -1.01 23.30 47.12
N THR A 575 -0.89 21.98 47.25
CA THR A 575 0.10 21.31 48.09
C THR A 575 1.46 21.15 47.41
N ASP A 576 1.51 21.13 46.08
CA ASP A 576 2.76 20.97 45.30
C ASP A 576 3.12 22.17 44.39
N SER A 577 2.22 23.14 44.27
CA SER A 577 2.39 24.43 43.57
C SER A 577 2.42 24.36 42.04
N ASP A 578 1.67 23.43 41.43
CA ASP A 578 1.44 23.41 39.97
C ASP A 578 0.45 24.49 39.48
N GLY A 579 -0.39 25.03 40.38
CA GLY A 579 -1.40 26.06 40.11
C GLY A 579 -2.85 25.58 40.10
N LEU A 580 -3.09 24.27 40.26
CA LEU A 580 -4.38 23.68 40.58
C LEU A 580 -4.53 23.52 42.10
N CYS A 581 -5.77 23.38 42.55
CA CYS A 581 -6.05 23.19 43.98
C CYS A 581 -6.23 21.71 44.33
N ASP A 582 -5.89 21.32 45.57
CA ASP A 582 -5.87 19.92 46.03
C ASP A 582 -7.20 19.15 45.82
N ALA A 583 -8.32 19.85 45.66
CA ALA A 583 -9.64 19.27 45.43
C ALA A 583 -10.00 19.05 43.95
N ASN A 584 -9.32 19.74 43.03
CA ASN A 584 -9.52 19.67 41.58
C ASN A 584 -8.32 19.05 40.84
N ASP A 585 -7.15 18.99 41.48
CA ASP A 585 -6.04 18.21 40.99
C ASP A 585 -6.24 16.70 41.24
N ASN A 586 -5.69 15.89 40.33
CA ASN A 586 -5.73 14.44 40.38
C ASN A 586 -4.38 13.82 40.82
N CYS A 587 -3.33 14.62 41.05
CA CYS A 587 -2.07 14.20 41.66
C CYS A 587 -1.53 15.11 42.81
N PRO A 588 -2.28 15.44 43.89
CA PRO A 588 -2.09 16.62 44.76
C PRO A 588 -0.84 16.66 45.70
N THR A 589 0.28 16.12 45.26
CA THR A 589 1.57 16.01 45.95
C THR A 589 2.76 15.91 44.99
N VAL A 590 2.54 15.96 43.67
CA VAL A 590 3.51 15.76 42.59
C VAL A 590 3.12 16.71 41.45
N PRO A 591 3.88 17.81 41.19
CA PRO A 591 3.42 18.88 40.31
C PRO A 591 3.02 18.42 38.90
N GLY A 592 1.77 18.68 38.54
CA GLY A 592 1.17 18.29 37.26
C GLY A 592 0.13 17.17 37.40
N GLN A 593 -0.89 17.24 36.54
CA GLN A 593 -1.95 16.23 36.48
C GLN A 593 -1.50 14.90 35.87
N ILE A 594 -2.30 13.84 36.04
CA ILE A 594 -2.23 12.59 35.25
C ILE A 594 -2.13 12.92 33.75
N GLY A 595 -1.09 12.41 33.08
CA GLY A 595 -0.77 12.69 31.68
C GLY A 595 0.19 13.88 31.48
N SER A 596 0.54 14.63 32.52
CA SER A 596 1.60 15.66 32.45
C SER A 596 2.96 15.01 32.24
N SER A 597 3.76 15.62 31.37
CA SER A 597 5.14 15.21 31.10
C SER A 597 6.01 15.38 32.33
N CYS A 598 6.76 14.34 32.67
CA CYS A 598 7.70 14.32 33.79
C CYS A 598 9.06 13.75 33.33
N ASN A 599 9.88 13.24 34.25
CA ASN A 599 10.98 12.34 33.90
C ASN A 599 11.16 11.30 35.01
N ASP A 600 11.15 10.01 34.67
CA ASP A 600 11.27 8.92 35.67
C ASP A 600 12.73 8.60 36.02
N GLY A 601 13.66 8.98 35.13
CA GLY A 601 15.10 8.86 35.30
C GLY A 601 15.69 7.54 34.79
N ASP A 602 14.89 6.67 34.18
CA ASP A 602 15.39 5.61 33.30
C ASP A 602 15.73 6.22 31.92
N ALA A 603 16.64 5.57 31.20
CA ALA A 603 17.01 5.93 29.84
C ALA A 603 16.35 5.02 28.79
N CYS A 604 15.84 3.86 29.21
CA CYS A 604 15.11 2.92 28.35
C CYS A 604 13.66 3.34 28.05
N THR A 605 13.19 4.45 28.64
CA THR A 605 11.82 4.93 28.56
C THR A 605 11.74 6.27 27.83
N ILE A 606 10.63 6.48 27.10
CA ILE A 606 10.28 7.76 26.50
C ILE A 606 8.82 8.14 26.78
N ASN A 607 8.49 9.41 26.54
CA ASN A 607 7.17 9.98 26.77
C ASN A 607 6.69 9.87 28.23
N ASP A 608 7.63 9.98 29.18
CA ASP A 608 7.43 9.93 30.62
C ASP A 608 6.26 10.81 31.07
N ALA A 609 5.23 10.18 31.64
CA ALA A 609 4.02 10.85 32.10
C ALA A 609 3.59 10.38 33.48
N LEU A 610 2.90 11.25 34.22
CA LEU A 610 2.28 10.88 35.49
C LEU A 610 1.10 9.93 35.22
N ASN A 611 1.21 8.70 35.71
CA ASN A 611 0.16 7.68 35.54
C ASN A 611 -0.97 7.84 36.57
N ALA A 612 -2.01 6.98 36.48
CA ALA A 612 -3.16 6.99 37.38
C ALA A 612 -2.86 6.63 38.87
N SER A 613 -1.59 6.56 39.26
CA SER A 613 -1.11 6.48 40.65
C SER A 613 -0.06 7.56 40.96
N CYS A 614 0.03 8.59 40.12
CA CYS A 614 0.94 9.75 40.23
C CYS A 614 2.42 9.39 40.33
N ASN A 615 2.78 8.20 39.83
CA ASN A 615 4.17 7.87 39.54
C ASN A 615 4.49 8.35 38.13
N CYS A 616 5.64 9.00 37.97
CA CYS A 616 6.21 9.20 36.64
C CYS A 616 6.64 7.84 36.08
N VAL A 617 6.18 7.51 34.87
CA VAL A 617 6.62 6.35 34.10
C VAL A 617 6.61 6.69 32.61
N GLY A 618 7.65 6.31 31.87
CA GLY A 618 7.63 6.32 30.41
C GLY A 618 7.26 4.98 29.79
N THR A 619 7.25 4.96 28.46
CA THR A 619 7.04 3.77 27.63
C THR A 619 8.41 3.20 27.26
N PHE A 620 8.64 1.91 27.55
CA PHE A 620 9.89 1.22 27.18
C PHE A 620 10.06 1.22 25.66
N GLN A 621 11.24 1.61 25.17
CA GLN A 621 11.56 1.69 23.75
C GLN A 621 12.65 0.68 23.39
N ASP A 622 12.30 -0.24 22.49
CA ASP A 622 13.10 -1.34 21.97
C ASP A 622 12.60 -1.58 20.53
N SER A 623 13.34 -1.03 19.56
CA SER A 623 12.87 -0.83 18.18
C SER A 623 13.02 -2.04 17.26
N ASP A 624 13.88 -3.01 17.59
CA ASP A 624 13.99 -4.29 16.87
C ASP A 624 13.61 -5.53 17.70
N SER A 625 13.28 -5.34 18.99
CA SER A 625 12.76 -6.36 19.92
C SER A 625 13.77 -7.45 20.31
N ASP A 626 15.07 -7.14 20.32
CA ASP A 626 16.12 -8.06 20.80
C ASP A 626 16.16 -8.19 22.34
N GLY A 627 15.59 -7.22 23.06
CA GLY A 627 15.53 -7.14 24.52
C GLY A 627 16.47 -6.10 25.16
N VAL A 628 17.24 -5.36 24.36
CA VAL A 628 18.03 -4.20 24.76
C VAL A 628 17.32 -2.92 24.30
N CYS A 629 17.10 -1.98 25.22
CA CYS A 629 16.41 -0.73 24.87
C CYS A 629 17.28 0.20 24.01
N ASP A 630 16.67 0.98 23.12
CA ASP A 630 17.33 1.85 22.11
C ASP A 630 18.44 2.77 22.68
N ALA A 631 18.32 3.19 23.94
CA ALA A 631 19.28 4.07 24.59
C ALA A 631 20.55 3.36 25.11
N ASN A 632 20.52 2.03 25.21
CA ASN A 632 21.64 1.20 25.65
C ASN A 632 22.17 0.27 24.55
N ASP A 633 21.36 -0.03 23.53
CA ASP A 633 21.75 -0.81 22.36
C ASP A 633 22.83 -0.10 21.51
N GLN A 634 23.63 -0.89 20.80
CA GLN A 634 24.58 -0.43 19.80
C GLN A 634 23.94 -0.15 18.44
N CYS A 635 22.83 -0.81 18.07
CA CYS A 635 22.22 -0.71 16.74
C CYS A 635 20.67 -0.61 16.74
N PRO A 636 20.07 0.50 17.24
CA PRO A 636 18.63 0.59 17.59
C PRO A 636 17.63 0.49 16.42
N GLY A 637 17.49 -0.71 15.85
CA GLY A 637 16.78 -0.97 14.59
C GLY A 637 17.40 -2.10 13.73
N GLY A 638 18.28 -2.93 14.28
CA GLY A 638 18.80 -4.13 13.63
C GLY A 638 19.96 -4.80 14.39
N PRO A 639 20.16 -6.11 14.18
CA PRO A 639 20.88 -7.00 15.11
C PRO A 639 22.31 -6.59 15.50
N GLU A 640 22.68 -6.91 16.75
CA GLU A 640 23.95 -6.52 17.39
C GLU A 640 25.23 -6.75 16.54
N PRO A 641 26.27 -5.91 16.70
CA PRO A 641 27.58 -6.08 16.07
C PRO A 641 28.23 -7.45 16.36
N GLY A 642 28.49 -8.22 15.29
CA GLY A 642 28.96 -9.61 15.36
C GLY A 642 27.91 -10.64 14.96
N THR A 643 26.64 -10.25 14.85
CA THR A 643 25.59 -11.09 14.24
C THR A 643 25.87 -11.29 12.75
N SER A 644 25.63 -12.50 12.24
CA SER A 644 25.83 -12.85 10.82
C SER A 644 24.80 -12.17 9.91
N CYS A 645 25.25 -11.69 8.77
CA CYS A 645 24.44 -11.03 7.74
C CYS A 645 24.99 -11.35 6.33
N ASP A 646 24.53 -10.64 5.31
CA ASP A 646 25.07 -10.66 3.94
C ASP A 646 25.24 -9.19 3.50
N ASP A 647 26.44 -8.79 3.05
CA ASP A 647 26.70 -7.40 2.64
C ASP A 647 26.40 -7.12 1.15
N GLY A 648 25.90 -8.13 0.42
CA GLY A 648 25.56 -8.07 -0.99
C GLY A 648 26.76 -8.05 -1.94
N ASN A 649 28.00 -8.08 -1.43
CA ASN A 649 29.21 -8.02 -2.22
C ASN A 649 29.85 -9.42 -2.31
N GLY A 650 29.68 -10.09 -3.46
CA GLY A 650 30.26 -11.42 -3.72
C GLY A 650 31.81 -11.52 -3.71
N ALA A 651 32.53 -10.46 -3.35
CA ALA A 651 33.97 -10.49 -3.07
C ALA A 651 34.31 -10.53 -1.57
N THR A 652 33.33 -10.39 -0.66
CA THR A 652 33.48 -10.49 0.81
C THR A 652 33.08 -11.87 1.33
N THR A 653 33.55 -12.23 2.53
CA THR A 653 33.20 -13.47 3.23
C THR A 653 33.29 -13.29 4.75
N GLY A 654 32.47 -14.03 5.51
CA GLY A 654 32.47 -13.93 6.99
C GLY A 654 31.73 -12.69 7.49
N ASP A 655 30.67 -12.33 6.76
CA ASP A 655 29.86 -11.14 6.87
C ASP A 655 29.14 -11.04 8.22
N VAL A 656 29.40 -9.94 8.93
CA VAL A 656 28.80 -9.64 10.23
C VAL A 656 28.43 -8.16 10.31
N ILE A 657 27.46 -7.84 11.15
CA ILE A 657 27.13 -6.46 11.50
C ILE A 657 28.36 -5.83 12.19
N GLN A 658 28.79 -4.69 11.67
CA GLN A 658 29.93 -3.92 12.19
C GLN A 658 29.47 -2.99 13.34
N LEU A 659 30.42 -2.42 14.09
CA LEU A 659 30.14 -1.45 15.19
C LEU A 659 29.47 -0.14 14.73
N ASN A 660 29.23 0.02 13.43
CA ASN A 660 28.49 1.13 12.82
C ASN A 660 27.17 0.66 12.16
N CYS A 661 26.66 -0.52 12.54
CA CYS A 661 25.37 -1.08 12.16
C CYS A 661 25.17 -1.31 10.66
N THR A 662 26.27 -1.49 9.92
CA THR A 662 26.26 -1.97 8.54
C THR A 662 26.80 -3.39 8.49
N CYS A 663 26.19 -4.25 7.69
CA CYS A 663 26.84 -5.51 7.30
C CYS A 663 28.12 -5.21 6.50
N ALA A 664 29.23 -5.89 6.80
CA ALA A 664 30.41 -5.93 5.94
C ALA A 664 31.29 -7.15 6.26
N GLY A 665 31.67 -7.92 5.25
CA GLY A 665 32.57 -9.08 5.37
C GLY A 665 34.06 -8.76 5.19
N VAL A 666 34.87 -9.82 5.07
CA VAL A 666 36.31 -9.75 4.83
C VAL A 666 36.63 -10.06 3.35
N LEU A 667 37.27 -9.10 2.67
CA LEU A 667 37.58 -9.16 1.23
C LEU A 667 38.46 -10.37 0.87
N SER A 668 37.99 -11.19 -0.08
CA SER A 668 38.55 -12.50 -0.42
C SER A 668 38.54 -12.78 -1.95
N CYS A 669 38.78 -11.76 -2.78
CA CYS A 669 38.85 -11.93 -4.24
C CYS A 669 40.17 -12.61 -4.69
N THR A 670 40.11 -13.42 -5.75
CA THR A 670 41.29 -13.97 -6.44
C THR A 670 41.29 -13.49 -7.90
N PRO A 671 42.29 -12.71 -8.35
CA PRO A 671 42.35 -12.24 -9.73
C PRO A 671 42.34 -13.40 -10.74
N GLY A 672 41.47 -13.30 -11.76
CA GLY A 672 41.22 -14.35 -12.75
C GLY A 672 40.24 -15.45 -12.31
N ALA A 673 39.66 -15.37 -11.11
CA ALA A 673 38.45 -16.14 -10.79
C ALA A 673 37.23 -15.56 -11.53
N PRO A 674 36.26 -16.40 -11.95
CA PRO A 674 35.02 -15.91 -12.56
C PRO A 674 34.22 -15.06 -11.57
N CYS A 675 33.56 -14.05 -12.10
CA CYS A 675 32.66 -13.16 -11.36
C CYS A 675 31.41 -12.87 -12.20
N ASN A 676 30.54 -12.00 -11.69
CA ASN A 676 29.42 -11.44 -12.44
C ASN A 676 29.40 -9.93 -12.14
N ASP A 677 29.37 -9.09 -13.17
CA ASP A 677 29.25 -7.62 -13.04
C ASP A 677 27.77 -7.16 -13.09
N PHE A 678 26.85 -8.12 -13.07
CA PHE A 678 25.40 -7.98 -13.18
C PHE A 678 24.92 -7.36 -14.50
N ASN A 679 25.78 -7.33 -15.53
CA ASN A 679 25.41 -6.92 -16.88
C ASN A 679 24.95 -8.14 -17.69
N ALA A 680 23.63 -8.31 -17.84
CA ALA A 680 23.01 -9.40 -18.59
C ALA A 680 23.36 -9.41 -20.10
N CYS A 681 24.01 -8.36 -20.62
CA CYS A 681 24.50 -8.25 -21.99
C CYS A 681 25.97 -8.67 -22.18
N THR A 682 26.66 -9.14 -21.14
CA THR A 682 28.02 -9.70 -21.24
C THR A 682 28.10 -11.11 -20.64
N THR A 683 29.10 -11.88 -21.09
CA THR A 683 29.43 -13.19 -20.51
C THR A 683 30.94 -13.45 -20.41
N GLY A 684 31.38 -14.08 -19.32
CA GLY A 684 32.75 -14.58 -19.14
C GLY A 684 33.66 -13.66 -18.33
N GLU A 685 33.07 -12.90 -17.42
CA GLU A 685 33.68 -11.89 -16.57
C GLU A 685 34.64 -12.53 -15.55
N VAL A 686 35.74 -11.83 -15.24
CA VAL A 686 36.72 -12.25 -14.24
C VAL A 686 37.18 -11.08 -13.38
N PHE A 687 37.54 -11.36 -12.12
CA PHE A 687 38.11 -10.33 -11.25
C PHE A 687 39.49 -9.88 -11.75
N ASP A 688 39.70 -8.57 -11.84
CA ASP A 688 40.99 -7.97 -12.18
C ASP A 688 41.97 -7.98 -10.97
N ALA A 689 43.15 -7.37 -11.14
CA ALA A 689 44.16 -7.26 -10.09
C ALA A 689 43.79 -6.33 -8.92
N ASN A 690 42.63 -5.69 -8.99
CA ASN A 690 42.09 -4.69 -8.06
C ASN A 690 40.72 -5.11 -7.49
N CYS A 691 40.28 -6.35 -7.74
CA CYS A 691 38.96 -6.90 -7.39
C CYS A 691 37.76 -6.25 -8.11
N ASN A 692 37.98 -5.51 -9.21
CA ASN A 692 36.87 -5.11 -10.09
C ASN A 692 36.44 -6.33 -10.91
N CYS A 693 35.13 -6.59 -11.01
CA CYS A 693 34.61 -7.55 -11.98
C CYS A 693 34.52 -6.91 -13.37
N GLY A 694 34.74 -7.70 -14.42
CA GLY A 694 34.51 -7.27 -15.81
C GLY A 694 35.32 -8.08 -16.82
N GLY A 695 35.52 -7.50 -18.01
CA GLY A 695 36.25 -8.16 -19.12
C GLY A 695 35.43 -9.19 -19.91
N GLY A 696 34.11 -9.22 -19.69
CA GLY A 696 33.16 -10.06 -20.41
C GLY A 696 33.10 -9.84 -21.92
N THR A 697 32.54 -10.82 -22.62
CA THR A 697 32.24 -10.75 -24.06
C THR A 697 30.78 -10.35 -24.25
N ALA A 698 30.53 -9.31 -25.06
CA ALA A 698 29.18 -8.85 -25.35
C ALA A 698 28.35 -9.95 -26.05
N VAL A 699 27.11 -10.12 -25.61
CA VAL A 699 26.09 -10.95 -26.25
C VAL A 699 25.57 -10.23 -27.49
N ASP A 700 25.36 -10.96 -28.58
CA ASP A 700 24.72 -10.45 -29.80
C ASP A 700 23.19 -10.62 -29.65
N PRO A 701 22.39 -9.53 -29.59
CA PRO A 701 20.94 -9.64 -29.43
C PRO A 701 20.21 -10.07 -30.71
N ASN A 702 20.87 -9.96 -31.87
CA ASN A 702 20.24 -10.13 -33.18
C ASN A 702 19.85 -11.60 -33.45
N ASP A 703 18.55 -11.91 -33.47
CA ASP A 703 18.06 -13.26 -33.79
C ASP A 703 17.82 -13.49 -35.30
N ASN A 704 17.97 -12.43 -36.10
CA ASN A 704 17.71 -12.33 -37.55
C ASN A 704 16.23 -12.36 -37.97
N ASN A 705 15.30 -12.08 -37.06
CA ASN A 705 13.88 -11.86 -37.37
C ASN A 705 13.61 -10.38 -37.74
N PRO A 706 13.19 -10.06 -38.97
CA PRO A 706 12.90 -8.68 -39.35
C PRO A 706 11.64 -8.10 -38.69
N CYS A 707 10.82 -8.91 -38.00
CA CYS A 707 9.65 -8.44 -37.26
C CYS A 707 9.94 -8.02 -35.81
N THR A 708 11.16 -8.13 -35.32
CA THR A 708 11.52 -7.73 -33.94
C THR A 708 12.47 -6.54 -33.92
N LEU A 709 12.27 -5.66 -32.94
CA LEU A 709 13.27 -4.69 -32.52
C LEU A 709 14.21 -5.37 -31.51
N ASP A 710 15.33 -5.88 -32.02
CA ASP A 710 16.33 -6.59 -31.23
C ASP A 710 17.18 -5.62 -30.41
N SER A 711 17.26 -5.86 -29.10
CA SER A 711 17.94 -4.99 -28.14
C SER A 711 18.60 -5.80 -27.03
N CYS A 712 19.52 -5.18 -26.29
CA CYS A 712 20.00 -5.75 -25.03
C CYS A 712 20.10 -4.65 -23.97
N ASP A 713 19.35 -4.83 -22.89
CA ASP A 713 19.36 -3.96 -21.72
C ASP A 713 20.28 -4.57 -20.64
N PRO A 714 21.22 -3.82 -20.04
CA PRO A 714 22.17 -4.38 -19.08
C PRO A 714 21.57 -5.06 -17.85
N VAL A 715 20.33 -4.71 -17.46
CA VAL A 715 19.69 -5.25 -16.25
C VAL A 715 18.78 -6.45 -16.59
N THR A 716 18.09 -6.40 -17.73
CA THR A 716 17.05 -7.37 -18.11
C THR A 716 17.45 -8.33 -19.24
N GLY A 717 18.56 -8.05 -19.94
CA GLY A 717 19.16 -8.92 -20.95
C GLY A 717 18.70 -8.64 -22.38
N VAL A 718 18.86 -9.66 -23.25
CA VAL A 718 18.43 -9.60 -24.66
C VAL A 718 16.90 -9.57 -24.73
N SER A 719 16.35 -8.60 -25.46
CA SER A 719 14.92 -8.38 -25.64
C SER A 719 14.60 -8.08 -27.10
N ASN A 720 13.77 -8.93 -27.70
CA ASN A 720 13.43 -8.91 -29.13
C ASN A 720 11.93 -8.64 -29.25
N VAL A 721 11.56 -7.37 -29.36
CA VAL A 721 10.16 -6.92 -29.22
C VAL A 721 9.47 -6.95 -30.58
N PHE A 722 8.41 -7.75 -30.74
CA PHE A 722 7.60 -7.79 -31.96
C PHE A 722 7.02 -6.40 -32.27
N GLN A 723 7.15 -5.92 -33.51
CA GLN A 723 6.66 -4.61 -33.95
C GLN A 723 5.43 -4.78 -34.86
N ASP A 724 4.30 -4.26 -34.41
CA ASP A 724 2.98 -4.28 -35.05
C ASP A 724 2.25 -3.03 -34.55
N ALA A 725 2.24 -1.99 -35.39
CA ALA A 725 1.95 -0.62 -34.98
C ALA A 725 0.46 -0.23 -34.95
N ASP A 726 -0.42 -0.98 -35.63
CA ASP A 726 -1.87 -0.76 -35.59
C ASP A 726 -2.68 -1.96 -35.03
N GLY A 727 -2.06 -3.13 -34.87
CA GLY A 727 -2.64 -4.30 -34.21
C GLY A 727 -3.40 -5.27 -35.12
N ASP A 728 -3.26 -5.18 -36.45
CA ASP A 728 -3.92 -6.08 -37.41
C ASP A 728 -3.35 -7.52 -37.40
N GLY A 729 -2.11 -7.69 -36.94
CA GLY A 729 -1.40 -8.98 -36.86
C GLY A 729 -0.33 -9.19 -37.93
N ILE A 730 -0.11 -8.24 -38.83
CA ILE A 730 1.06 -8.15 -39.70
C ILE A 730 2.12 -7.27 -39.02
N CYS A 731 3.40 -7.67 -39.07
CA CYS A 731 4.47 -6.89 -38.45
C CYS A 731 4.91 -5.72 -39.35
N ASP A 732 5.32 -4.58 -38.77
CA ASP A 732 5.68 -3.32 -39.45
C ASP A 732 6.63 -3.49 -40.67
N ALA A 733 7.52 -4.48 -40.62
CA ALA A 733 8.49 -4.76 -41.66
C ALA A 733 7.93 -5.51 -42.88
N ASN A 734 6.70 -6.02 -42.80
CA ASN A 734 5.99 -6.76 -43.85
C ASN A 734 4.63 -6.13 -44.23
N ASP A 735 4.09 -5.24 -43.39
CA ASP A 735 2.86 -4.48 -43.59
C ASP A 735 3.01 -3.42 -44.70
N LEU A 736 1.97 -3.22 -45.51
CA LEU A 736 1.93 -2.21 -46.57
C LEU A 736 1.51 -0.82 -46.07
N CYS A 737 0.85 -0.74 -44.90
CA CYS A 737 0.42 0.49 -44.23
C CYS A 737 0.63 0.48 -42.69
N PRO A 738 1.88 0.53 -42.17
CA PRO A 738 2.23 0.42 -40.73
C PRO A 738 1.66 1.53 -39.82
N GLY A 739 0.36 1.49 -39.55
CA GLY A 739 -0.39 2.54 -38.88
C GLY A 739 -1.83 2.76 -39.39
N GLY A 740 -2.38 1.88 -40.23
CA GLY A 740 -3.79 1.90 -40.61
C GLY A 740 -4.15 0.93 -41.74
N PRO A 741 -5.45 0.70 -42.01
CA PRO A 741 -5.90 -0.52 -42.68
C PRO A 741 -5.33 -0.79 -44.08
N GLU A 742 -4.91 -2.05 -44.31
CA GLU A 742 -4.31 -2.57 -45.54
C GLU A 742 -5.09 -2.17 -46.84
N PRO A 743 -4.39 -1.89 -47.97
CA PRO A 743 -5.00 -1.41 -49.21
C PRO A 743 -6.09 -2.32 -49.80
N GLY A 744 -7.20 -1.72 -50.18
CA GLY A 744 -8.42 -2.42 -50.59
C GLY A 744 -9.45 -2.59 -49.45
N THR A 745 -9.09 -2.27 -48.21
CA THR A 745 -10.07 -2.09 -47.12
C THR A 745 -11.00 -0.92 -47.44
N ALA A 746 -12.31 -1.10 -47.22
CA ALA A 746 -13.31 -0.07 -47.44
C ALA A 746 -13.21 1.03 -46.37
N CYS A 747 -13.37 2.28 -46.79
CA CYS A 747 -13.23 3.46 -45.94
C CYS A 747 -14.28 4.53 -46.31
N ASN A 748 -14.07 5.78 -45.89
CA ASN A 748 -14.85 6.94 -46.31
C ASN A 748 -13.90 8.15 -46.40
N ASP A 749 -13.76 8.77 -47.59
CA ASP A 749 -12.86 9.90 -47.80
C ASP A 749 -13.48 11.27 -47.43
N ASN A 750 -14.79 11.28 -47.15
CA ASN A 750 -15.65 12.42 -46.86
C ASN A 750 -15.85 13.41 -48.03
N ASP A 751 -15.50 13.05 -49.27
CA ASP A 751 -15.93 13.80 -50.46
C ASP A 751 -17.27 13.23 -50.97
N PRO A 752 -18.37 14.01 -50.99
CA PRO A 752 -19.67 13.52 -51.47
C PRO A 752 -19.72 13.28 -52.99
N CYS A 753 -18.68 13.66 -53.75
CA CYS A 753 -18.57 13.36 -55.18
C CYS A 753 -17.95 11.97 -55.48
N THR A 754 -17.43 11.26 -54.47
CA THR A 754 -16.81 9.94 -54.60
C THR A 754 -17.70 8.82 -54.07
N VAL A 755 -17.53 7.62 -54.62
CA VAL A 755 -18.19 6.38 -54.17
C VAL A 755 -17.26 5.18 -54.23
N ASN A 756 -17.54 4.16 -53.42
CA ASN A 756 -16.77 2.90 -53.29
C ASN A 756 -15.34 3.11 -52.74
N ASP A 757 -15.21 3.98 -51.75
CA ASP A 757 -13.93 4.42 -51.20
C ASP A 757 -13.15 3.28 -50.55
N VAL A 758 -11.87 3.17 -50.93
CA VAL A 758 -10.94 2.15 -50.44
C VAL A 758 -9.60 2.77 -50.10
N ILE A 759 -8.87 2.15 -49.17
CA ILE A 759 -7.48 2.53 -48.90
C ILE A 759 -6.63 2.18 -50.13
N GLY A 760 -5.95 3.17 -50.70
CA GLY A 760 -5.01 3.00 -51.81
C GLY A 760 -3.65 2.48 -51.35
N THR A 761 -2.78 2.08 -52.28
CA THR A 761 -1.38 1.64 -52.01
C THR A 761 -0.44 2.78 -51.58
N ASN A 762 -1.00 3.83 -51.02
CA ASN A 762 -0.38 5.00 -50.41
C ASN A 762 -1.03 5.30 -49.04
N CYS A 763 -1.79 4.36 -48.48
CA CYS A 763 -2.45 4.43 -47.17
C CYS A 763 -3.42 5.60 -46.98
N ASN A 764 -3.93 6.16 -48.08
CA ASN A 764 -4.98 7.18 -48.08
C ASN A 764 -6.29 6.56 -48.54
N CYS A 765 -7.40 6.95 -47.93
CA CYS A 765 -8.73 6.66 -48.45
C CYS A 765 -9.00 7.49 -49.71
N ALA A 766 -9.56 6.86 -50.75
CA ALA A 766 -10.09 7.54 -51.93
C ALA A 766 -11.16 6.70 -52.64
N GLY A 767 -12.25 7.32 -53.07
CA GLY A 767 -13.28 6.71 -53.91
C GLY A 767 -13.17 7.01 -55.40
N THR A 768 -14.19 6.57 -56.13
CA THR A 768 -14.35 6.81 -57.56
C THR A 768 -15.31 7.98 -57.80
N PHE A 769 -14.84 9.02 -58.50
CA PHE A 769 -15.64 10.21 -58.83
C PHE A 769 -16.82 9.85 -59.73
N GLN A 770 -18.02 10.30 -59.36
CA GLN A 770 -19.29 9.88 -59.96
C GLN A 770 -19.99 11.07 -60.65
N ASP A 771 -20.05 10.99 -61.97
CA ASP A 771 -20.61 11.98 -62.90
C ASP A 771 -21.28 11.18 -64.04
N SER A 772 -22.63 11.22 -64.08
CA SER A 772 -23.45 10.31 -64.88
C SER A 772 -23.72 10.77 -66.33
N ASP A 773 -23.58 12.06 -66.64
CA ASP A 773 -23.81 12.60 -67.99
C ASP A 773 -22.56 13.27 -68.64
N SER A 774 -21.50 13.43 -67.84
CA SER A 774 -20.18 13.94 -68.22
C SER A 774 -20.09 15.42 -68.57
N ASP A 775 -20.91 16.27 -67.94
CA ASP A 775 -20.80 17.73 -68.05
C ASP A 775 -19.68 18.35 -67.18
N GLY A 776 -19.28 17.66 -66.10
CA GLY A 776 -18.22 18.05 -65.17
C GLY A 776 -18.68 18.41 -63.75
N VAL A 777 -19.98 18.35 -63.45
CA VAL A 777 -20.53 18.36 -62.08
C VAL A 777 -20.72 16.91 -61.60
N CYS A 778 -20.49 16.64 -60.31
CA CYS A 778 -20.70 15.29 -59.76
C CYS A 778 -22.17 15.07 -59.38
N ASP A 779 -22.66 13.82 -59.46
CA ASP A 779 -24.09 13.45 -59.29
C ASP A 779 -24.71 13.94 -57.97
N ALA A 780 -23.90 14.13 -56.92
CA ALA A 780 -24.35 14.61 -55.61
C ALA A 780 -24.56 16.14 -55.54
N ASN A 781 -23.97 16.89 -56.47
CA ASN A 781 -24.02 18.37 -56.53
C ASN A 781 -24.76 18.89 -57.78
N ASP A 782 -25.01 18.03 -58.78
CA ASP A 782 -25.78 18.37 -59.98
C ASP A 782 -27.30 18.47 -59.67
N GLN A 783 -27.96 19.41 -60.34
CA GLN A 783 -29.41 19.59 -60.28
C GLN A 783 -30.17 18.63 -61.20
N CYS A 784 -29.52 18.04 -62.22
CA CYS A 784 -30.12 17.09 -63.15
C CYS A 784 -29.22 15.85 -63.48
N PRO A 785 -28.89 14.97 -62.51
CA PRO A 785 -27.86 13.89 -62.63
C PRO A 785 -28.08 12.83 -63.73
N GLY A 786 -27.97 13.22 -64.99
CA GLY A 786 -28.40 12.43 -66.15
C GLY A 786 -28.93 13.24 -67.34
N GLY A 787 -28.87 14.58 -67.33
CA GLY A 787 -29.12 15.41 -68.50
C GLY A 787 -28.98 16.93 -68.25
N PRO A 788 -28.84 17.74 -69.33
CA PRO A 788 -28.31 19.10 -69.24
C PRO A 788 -29.02 20.07 -68.28
N GLU A 789 -28.23 20.92 -67.62
CA GLU A 789 -28.65 21.89 -66.60
C GLU A 789 -29.90 22.74 -66.97
N PRO A 790 -30.71 23.17 -65.97
CA PRO A 790 -31.81 24.12 -66.16
C PRO A 790 -31.37 25.43 -66.84
N GLY A 791 -32.02 25.78 -67.95
CA GLY A 791 -31.69 26.93 -68.79
C GLY A 791 -30.92 26.59 -70.08
N THR A 792 -30.43 25.36 -70.23
CA THR A 792 -29.90 24.87 -71.51
C THR A 792 -31.01 24.76 -72.57
N THR A 793 -30.70 25.07 -73.83
CA THR A 793 -31.69 25.09 -74.93
C THR A 793 -32.04 23.70 -75.41
N CYS A 794 -33.33 23.43 -75.62
CA CYS A 794 -33.86 22.14 -76.07
C CYS A 794 -34.96 22.32 -77.14
N ASP A 795 -35.77 21.29 -77.37
CA ASP A 795 -36.96 21.29 -78.23
C ASP A 795 -38.02 20.42 -77.54
N ASP A 796 -39.17 20.98 -77.16
CA ASP A 796 -40.21 20.25 -76.42
C ASP A 796 -41.18 19.46 -77.35
N GLY A 797 -40.96 19.55 -78.66
CA GLY A 797 -41.74 18.88 -79.70
C GLY A 797 -43.10 19.52 -80.00
N ASN A 798 -43.47 20.61 -79.32
CA ASN A 798 -44.75 21.29 -79.50
C ASN A 798 -44.60 22.55 -80.38
N GLY A 799 -45.05 22.48 -81.63
CA GLY A 799 -44.98 23.58 -82.59
C GLY A 799 -45.82 24.85 -82.28
N ALA A 800 -46.33 24.99 -81.05
CA ALA A 800 -46.98 26.21 -80.53
C ALA A 800 -46.15 26.94 -79.45
N THR A 801 -45.12 26.30 -78.91
CA THR A 801 -44.14 26.87 -77.97
C THR A 801 -42.93 27.45 -78.72
N THR A 802 -42.22 28.37 -78.07
CA THR A 802 -40.96 28.96 -78.55
C THR A 802 -40.05 29.31 -77.37
N GLY A 803 -38.73 29.19 -77.56
CA GLY A 803 -37.73 29.54 -76.55
C GLY A 803 -37.48 28.44 -75.53
N ASP A 804 -37.59 27.18 -75.97
CA ASP A 804 -37.60 25.98 -75.16
C ASP A 804 -36.26 25.76 -74.45
N VAL A 805 -36.34 25.59 -73.13
CA VAL A 805 -35.19 25.31 -72.25
C VAL A 805 -35.52 24.21 -71.26
N ILE A 806 -34.48 23.53 -70.75
CA ILE A 806 -34.63 22.63 -69.61
C ILE A 806 -35.07 23.45 -68.40
N GLN A 807 -36.09 22.97 -67.71
CA GLN A 807 -36.68 23.57 -66.53
C GLN A 807 -36.05 22.96 -65.25
N LEU A 808 -36.29 23.58 -64.08
CA LEU A 808 -35.75 23.13 -62.77
C LEU A 808 -36.20 21.71 -62.33
N ASN A 809 -37.04 21.03 -63.11
CA ASN A 809 -37.45 19.64 -62.93
C ASN A 809 -36.83 18.69 -63.98
N CYS A 810 -35.77 19.13 -64.67
CA CYS A 810 -35.06 18.38 -65.71
C CYS A 810 -35.93 17.97 -66.91
N THR A 811 -36.96 18.76 -67.23
CA THR A 811 -37.80 18.57 -68.43
C THR A 811 -37.72 19.77 -69.37
N CYS A 812 -37.77 19.51 -70.68
CA CYS A 812 -37.82 20.57 -71.69
C CYS A 812 -39.22 21.19 -71.79
N ALA A 813 -39.32 22.52 -71.79
CA ALA A 813 -40.56 23.24 -72.09
C ALA A 813 -40.29 24.67 -72.61
N GLY A 814 -41.07 25.12 -73.60
CA GLY A 814 -41.06 26.49 -74.12
C GLY A 814 -42.27 27.35 -73.73
N VAL A 815 -42.34 28.58 -74.28
CA VAL A 815 -43.39 29.57 -73.98
C VAL A 815 -44.38 29.69 -75.15
N LEU A 816 -45.68 29.59 -74.84
CA LEU A 816 -46.78 29.56 -75.82
C LEU A 816 -46.94 30.89 -76.56
N SER A 817 -46.88 30.87 -77.90
CA SER A 817 -46.90 32.08 -78.74
C SER A 817 -48.27 32.35 -79.35
N CYS A 818 -49.01 33.34 -78.84
CA CYS A 818 -50.34 33.73 -79.32
C CYS A 818 -50.36 35.12 -79.98
N THR A 819 -50.78 35.20 -81.25
CA THR A 819 -51.08 36.48 -81.94
C THR A 819 -52.59 36.63 -82.19
N PRO A 820 -53.24 37.74 -81.79
CA PRO A 820 -54.67 37.91 -81.98
C PRO A 820 -55.07 38.08 -83.47
N GLY A 821 -55.81 37.13 -84.03
CA GLY A 821 -56.47 37.31 -85.34
C GLY A 821 -56.67 36.06 -86.20
N ALA A 822 -56.00 34.94 -85.92
CA ALA A 822 -56.18 33.70 -86.67
C ALA A 822 -57.44 32.93 -86.22
N PRO A 823 -58.24 32.36 -87.15
CA PRO A 823 -59.35 31.48 -86.81
C PRO A 823 -58.85 30.09 -86.38
N LEU A 824 -59.54 29.49 -85.40
CA LEU A 824 -59.20 28.18 -84.83
C LEU A 824 -59.27 27.04 -85.87
N GLN A 825 -58.33 26.09 -85.74
CA GLN A 825 -58.50 24.67 -86.07
C GLN A 825 -58.35 23.86 -84.79
#